data_AF-A0A1V6REH3-F1
#
_entry.id   AF-A0A1V6REH3-F1
#
_cell.length_a   1.000
_cell.length_b   1.000
_cell.length_c   1.000
_cell.angle_alpha   90.00
_cell.angle_beta   90.00
_cell.angle_gamma   90.00
#
_symmetry.space_group_name_H-M   'P 1'
#
loop_
_entity.id
_entity.type
_entity.pdbx_description
1 polymer ?
#
loop_
_entity_poly.entity_id
_entity_poly.type
_entity_poly.pdbx_seq_one_letter_code
_entity_poly.pdbx_strand_id
1 'polypeptide(L)'
;MDLHHLSLHARADGKDTFLELIANPFRSAFTVTAIWASLGTSIGVTVLLALLFSLVRPRHSLVYAPKVKHADLKHTPPPVGKGFFAWVKPVINTREPQLIETVGLDAAIFLRFTKMCRNIFIFLSIIGCLVMIPVNVTQSKGAADSSASAAFNMMTPLNITNPMAIWSQVVCAWAFDLIVVFFLWRNYRAVRSLRRQYFQSSEYQRSLHARTLMVTDIPPNSRTDEGILRLTDQVNPTAALPRAAIGRNVRDLPRIIKEHEEVVRELESVLAKYLKNPDRLPAKRPTLRPPRRQRNQLPGGKVDAIDYLSVRIRVLEEEIKHGRASIDRRNAMPYGFASWDNIEHAHAVAWNARRKRPEGTTIALAPRPSDIIWENLPLSKSARKWKRLVNFIWVTCLTLVWIVPNGLIAIFLSNLSNLGLVWPAFQTSLAGNPTVWAAVQGIASPALTSLVYLALPVIFRRLSIQGGSKTKTSRERHVLGHLYAFFVFNNLIVFSLFSAAWYFVSFVVDKTQNHEDAWQAILESRMYAKLVSALCTVSPFWVTYLLQRNLGAAIDLVQLVTMAWVWFAKTFLSPTPRQAIEWTAPPPFDYASYYNYFLFYATVAFCFATLQPIVLPVTALYFGVDAMLKKYLLMYVFVTKNESGGAFWRVLFNRLIFATILANVIIALVAKSSGTWNMVFCVAPLPFLMIGFKIYCMKTFDSDCEFYNRANLTDAEALGANTSDKKASDRLNTKFGHPALYKPLLTPMVHAKAAAALKEIYQGRLDQGDTGGEYSDIAMNPMLASQPGKSAEPAPFEVVPENHLDFSYYKDRADFRDEFGGGIYGRPEDLMTERSHTPRSTMRGEWSPSSSRASSPAPSLPSIPPLHTHNGHEHSDPTGLVHPAFRVPLSRGDSGTGAYSTTDEAESRLLSHAQAPGQMDITNPLGRWRTGGYGPVGQDDEPSYTSYDAYRSQR
;
A
#
# COMPACT_ATOMS: atom_id res chain seq x y z
N MET A 1 14.23 46.40 -51.83
CA MET A 1 13.17 46.38 -50.78
C MET A 1 12.57 44.98 -50.61
N ASP A 2 13.04 43.97 -51.36
CA ASP A 2 12.38 42.67 -51.50
C ASP A 2 12.82 41.60 -50.48
N LEU A 3 13.95 41.79 -49.80
CA LEU A 3 14.42 40.88 -48.73
C LEU A 3 13.61 41.01 -47.43
N HIS A 4 12.99 42.17 -47.19
CA HIS A 4 12.14 42.40 -46.02
C HIS A 4 10.71 41.85 -46.21
N HIS A 5 10.21 41.79 -47.46
CA HIS A 5 8.91 41.20 -47.78
C HIS A 5 8.93 39.67 -47.79
N LEU A 6 10.01 39.05 -48.27
CA LEU A 6 10.19 37.58 -48.25
C LEU A 6 10.32 37.01 -46.83
N SER A 7 10.97 37.73 -45.91
CA SER A 7 11.10 37.29 -44.51
C SER A 7 9.81 37.44 -43.70
N LEU A 8 8.92 38.38 -44.06
CA LEU A 8 7.58 38.51 -43.47
C LEU A 8 6.62 37.44 -43.97
N HIS A 9 6.65 37.08 -45.26
CA HIS A 9 5.87 35.96 -45.79
C HIS A 9 6.36 34.60 -45.27
N ALA A 10 7.68 34.36 -45.19
CA ALA A 10 8.20 33.12 -44.58
C ALA A 10 7.88 33.01 -43.08
N ARG A 11 7.81 34.13 -42.34
CA ARG A 11 7.35 34.14 -40.93
C ARG A 11 5.84 33.99 -40.78
N ALA A 12 5.05 34.43 -41.75
CA ALA A 12 3.60 34.21 -41.78
C ALA A 12 3.30 32.74 -42.12
N ASP A 13 3.92 32.19 -43.17
CA ASP A 13 3.79 30.78 -43.56
C ASP A 13 4.22 29.82 -42.44
N GLY A 14 5.32 30.12 -41.74
CA GLY A 14 5.80 29.31 -40.62
C GLY A 14 4.87 29.34 -39.40
N LYS A 15 4.16 30.45 -39.17
CA LYS A 15 3.12 30.53 -38.14
C LYS A 15 1.88 29.78 -38.58
N ASP A 16 1.41 29.97 -39.81
CA ASP A 16 0.18 29.34 -40.31
C ASP A 16 0.32 27.82 -40.44
N THR A 17 1.48 27.33 -40.89
CA THR A 17 1.80 25.90 -40.83
C THR A 17 1.90 25.40 -39.39
N PHE A 18 2.53 26.15 -38.47
CA PHE A 18 2.52 25.77 -37.05
C PHE A 18 1.10 25.70 -36.49
N LEU A 19 0.21 26.65 -36.83
CA LEU A 19 -1.19 26.62 -36.44
C LEU A 19 -1.93 25.41 -37.05
N GLU A 20 -1.64 25.03 -38.30
CA GLU A 20 -2.22 23.85 -38.96
C GLU A 20 -1.75 22.53 -38.33
N LEU A 21 -0.47 22.45 -37.95
CA LEU A 21 0.10 21.31 -37.24
C LEU A 21 -0.48 21.12 -35.84
N ILE A 22 -0.78 22.22 -35.13
CA ILE A 22 -1.48 22.17 -33.85
C ILE A 22 -2.94 21.70 -34.04
N ALA A 23 -3.57 22.00 -35.17
CA ALA A 23 -4.95 21.60 -35.44
C ALA A 23 -5.13 20.09 -35.60
N ASN A 24 -4.16 19.36 -36.17
CA ASN A 24 -4.25 17.92 -36.41
C ASN A 24 -2.95 17.16 -36.07
N PRO A 25 -2.57 17.05 -34.78
CA PRO A 25 -1.27 16.50 -34.37
C PRO A 25 -1.11 14.98 -34.60
N PHE A 26 -2.15 14.27 -35.02
CA PHE A 26 -2.18 12.80 -34.98
C PHE A 26 -2.30 12.09 -36.34
N ARG A 27 -2.24 12.81 -37.48
CA ARG A 27 -2.48 12.24 -38.83
C ARG A 27 -1.64 10.99 -39.18
N SER A 28 -0.44 10.85 -38.62
CA SER A 28 0.49 9.74 -38.88
C SER A 28 0.25 8.47 -38.04
N ALA A 29 -0.47 8.56 -36.91
CA ALA A 29 -0.63 7.45 -35.97
C ALA A 29 -1.83 6.52 -36.28
N PHE A 30 -2.67 6.87 -37.26
CA PHE A 30 -4.01 6.30 -37.43
C PHE A 30 -4.17 5.28 -38.57
N THR A 31 -3.09 4.69 -39.08
CA THR A 31 -3.23 3.60 -40.06
C THR A 31 -3.57 2.29 -39.35
N VAL A 32 -4.62 1.60 -39.81
CA VAL A 32 -5.07 0.32 -39.22
C VAL A 32 -4.00 -0.76 -39.29
N THR A 33 -3.14 -0.70 -40.31
CA THR A 33 -1.95 -1.55 -40.42
C THR A 33 -0.99 -1.33 -39.25
N ALA A 34 -0.78 -0.08 -38.81
CA ALA A 34 0.02 0.21 -37.62
C ALA A 34 -0.63 -0.33 -36.34
N ILE A 35 -1.97 -0.32 -36.24
CA ILE A 35 -2.67 -0.89 -35.07
C ILE A 35 -2.51 -2.41 -35.01
N TRP A 36 -2.76 -3.13 -36.10
CA TRP A 36 -2.56 -4.59 -36.14
C TRP A 36 -1.09 -4.98 -35.95
N ALA A 37 -0.15 -4.22 -36.51
CA ALA A 37 1.27 -4.39 -36.25
C ALA A 37 1.61 -4.14 -34.77
N SER A 38 1.04 -3.10 -34.16
CA SER A 38 1.20 -2.82 -32.72
C SER A 38 0.58 -3.93 -31.85
N LEU A 39 -0.51 -4.54 -32.30
CA LEU A 39 -1.19 -5.64 -31.63
C LEU A 39 -0.35 -6.91 -31.67
N GLY A 40 0.10 -7.30 -32.86
CA GLY A 40 0.98 -8.45 -33.04
C GLY A 40 2.29 -8.30 -32.28
N THR A 41 2.93 -7.12 -32.35
CA THR A 41 4.18 -6.87 -31.62
C THR A 41 3.98 -6.82 -30.10
N SER A 42 2.94 -6.15 -29.60
CA SER A 42 2.68 -6.08 -28.14
C SER A 42 2.34 -7.45 -27.55
N ILE A 43 1.50 -8.24 -28.23
CA ILE A 43 1.17 -9.61 -27.80
C ILE A 43 2.40 -10.52 -27.93
N GLY A 44 3.14 -10.44 -29.04
CA GLY A 44 4.35 -11.21 -29.24
C GLY A 44 5.41 -10.94 -28.17
N VAL A 45 5.67 -9.67 -27.85
CA VAL A 45 6.64 -9.28 -26.82
C VAL A 45 6.16 -9.65 -25.43
N THR A 46 4.87 -9.48 -25.10
CA THR A 46 4.34 -9.92 -23.79
C THR A 46 4.48 -11.42 -23.58
N VAL A 47 4.16 -12.23 -24.60
CA VAL A 47 4.36 -13.68 -24.56
C VAL A 47 5.85 -14.00 -24.41
N LEU A 48 6.73 -13.38 -25.20
CA LEU A 48 8.18 -13.57 -25.09
C LEU A 48 8.70 -13.24 -23.68
N LEU A 49 8.28 -12.13 -23.09
CA LEU A 49 8.65 -11.75 -21.73
C LEU A 49 8.10 -12.74 -20.69
N ALA A 50 6.90 -13.27 -20.87
CA ALA A 50 6.34 -14.30 -20.00
C ALA A 50 7.10 -15.64 -20.12
N LEU A 51 7.55 -16.01 -21.31
CA LEU A 51 8.42 -17.17 -21.54
C LEU A 51 9.79 -16.96 -20.89
N LEU A 52 10.40 -15.79 -21.07
CA LEU A 52 11.67 -15.41 -20.43
C LEU A 52 11.55 -15.47 -18.90
N PHE A 53 10.48 -14.90 -18.34
CA PHE A 53 10.17 -15.00 -16.93
C PHE A 53 10.10 -16.46 -16.47
N SER A 54 9.40 -17.31 -17.22
CA SER A 54 9.24 -18.72 -16.89
C SER A 54 10.59 -19.49 -16.91
N LEU A 55 11.57 -19.04 -17.69
CA LEU A 55 12.95 -19.58 -17.71
C LEU A 55 13.84 -19.05 -16.58
N VAL A 56 13.76 -17.75 -16.28
CA VAL A 56 14.64 -17.08 -15.31
C VAL A 56 14.18 -17.33 -13.87
N ARG A 57 12.87 -17.45 -13.66
CA ARG A 57 12.25 -17.62 -12.34
C ARG A 57 12.81 -18.79 -11.52
N PRO A 58 12.97 -20.02 -12.05
CA PRO A 58 13.54 -21.13 -11.26
C PRO A 58 14.97 -20.89 -10.78
N ARG A 59 15.75 -20.08 -11.52
CA ARG A 59 17.16 -19.78 -11.20
C ARG A 59 17.31 -18.68 -10.15
N HIS A 60 16.37 -17.73 -10.09
CA HIS A 60 16.44 -16.58 -9.18
C HIS A 60 15.22 -16.50 -8.23
N SER A 61 15.02 -17.54 -7.42
CA SER A 61 13.91 -17.62 -6.45
C SER A 61 13.90 -16.49 -5.41
N LEU A 62 15.07 -15.90 -5.09
CA LEU A 62 15.19 -14.81 -4.13
C LEU A 62 14.50 -13.51 -4.61
N VAL A 63 14.51 -13.24 -5.92
CA VAL A 63 13.84 -12.05 -6.49
C VAL A 63 12.38 -12.35 -6.79
N TYR A 64 12.07 -13.54 -7.33
CA TYR A 64 10.75 -13.87 -7.85
C TYR A 64 9.81 -14.57 -6.87
N ALA A 65 10.30 -15.01 -5.71
CA ALA A 65 9.50 -15.63 -4.65
C ALA A 65 10.01 -15.33 -3.22
N PRO A 66 10.35 -14.07 -2.87
CA PRO A 66 10.82 -13.73 -1.52
C PRO A 66 9.80 -14.09 -0.43
N LYS A 67 8.49 -13.98 -0.71
CA LYS A 67 7.46 -14.31 0.29
C LYS A 67 7.39 -15.80 0.65
N VAL A 68 7.73 -16.71 -0.26
CA VAL A 68 7.76 -18.15 0.05
C VAL A 68 8.84 -18.44 1.10
N LYS A 69 9.94 -17.71 1.05
CA LYS A 69 11.10 -17.87 1.94
C LYS A 69 10.93 -17.15 3.28
N HIS A 70 10.26 -15.99 3.28
CA HIS A 70 10.23 -15.07 4.42
C HIS A 70 8.89 -15.01 5.17
N ALA A 71 7.82 -15.56 4.61
CA ALA A 71 6.52 -15.59 5.31
C ALA A 71 6.53 -16.60 6.47
N ASP A 72 5.75 -16.30 7.51
CA ASP A 72 5.51 -17.25 8.61
C ASP A 72 4.73 -18.47 8.10
N LEU A 73 4.91 -19.63 8.74
CA LEU A 73 4.29 -20.91 8.37
C LEU A 73 2.77 -20.85 8.14
N LYS A 74 2.06 -19.90 8.76
CA LYS A 74 0.62 -19.67 8.60
C LYS A 74 0.25 -18.85 7.36
N HIS A 75 1.16 -18.00 6.89
CA HIS A 75 0.93 -17.03 5.83
C HIS A 75 1.77 -17.30 4.58
N THR A 76 2.47 -18.44 4.53
CA THR A 76 3.23 -18.88 3.37
C THR A 76 2.28 -19.15 2.20
N PRO A 77 2.50 -18.52 1.03
CA PRO A 77 1.76 -18.87 -0.17
C PRO A 77 2.13 -20.30 -0.59
N PRO A 78 1.24 -21.01 -1.32
CA PRO A 78 1.51 -22.37 -1.77
C PRO A 78 2.83 -22.45 -2.54
N PRO A 79 3.68 -23.45 -2.27
CA PRO A 79 4.96 -23.57 -2.95
C PRO A 79 4.74 -23.78 -4.44
N VAL A 80 5.56 -23.13 -5.25
CA VAL A 80 5.47 -23.26 -6.70
C VAL A 80 6.54 -24.22 -7.19
N GLY A 81 6.13 -25.17 -8.02
CA GLY A 81 7.07 -26.10 -8.66
C GLY A 81 8.12 -25.38 -9.53
N LYS A 82 9.24 -26.06 -9.78
CA LYS A 82 10.34 -25.59 -10.65
C LYS A 82 10.02 -25.67 -12.15
N GLY A 83 8.86 -26.23 -12.54
CA GLY A 83 8.44 -26.34 -13.94
C GLY A 83 8.10 -25.00 -14.60
N PHE A 84 8.22 -24.94 -15.92
CA PHE A 84 8.08 -23.72 -16.74
C PHE A 84 6.73 -22.99 -16.52
N PHE A 85 5.60 -23.69 -16.59
CA PHE A 85 4.27 -23.13 -16.32
C PHE A 85 3.71 -23.51 -14.93
N ALA A 86 4.56 -24.01 -14.03
CA ALA A 86 4.11 -24.50 -12.72
C ALA A 86 3.51 -23.40 -11.82
N TRP A 87 3.75 -22.12 -12.13
CA TRP A 87 3.19 -20.97 -11.42
C TRP A 87 1.74 -20.65 -11.77
N VAL A 88 1.27 -21.04 -12.96
CA VAL A 88 -0.09 -20.73 -13.42
C VAL A 88 -1.14 -21.50 -12.61
N LYS A 89 -0.89 -22.79 -12.34
CA LYS A 89 -1.82 -23.67 -11.61
C LYS A 89 -2.11 -23.16 -10.18
N PRO A 90 -1.10 -22.83 -9.33
CA PRO A 90 -1.33 -22.20 -8.04
C PRO A 90 -2.07 -20.86 -8.14
N VAL A 91 -1.71 -20.03 -9.12
CA VAL A 91 -2.34 -18.71 -9.30
C VAL A 91 -3.80 -18.84 -9.68
N ILE A 92 -4.21 -19.84 -10.45
CA ILE A 92 -5.64 -20.05 -10.77
C ILE A 92 -6.37 -20.69 -9.59
N ASN A 93 -5.80 -21.73 -8.98
CA ASN A 93 -6.47 -22.55 -7.98
C ASN A 93 -6.62 -21.88 -6.61
N THR A 94 -5.74 -20.95 -6.24
CA THR A 94 -5.78 -20.31 -4.91
C THR A 94 -7.08 -19.55 -4.71
N ARG A 95 -7.86 -19.95 -3.70
CA ARG A 95 -9.16 -19.35 -3.39
C ARG A 95 -9.00 -18.03 -2.65
N GLU A 96 -10.04 -17.20 -2.71
CA GLU A 96 -10.06 -15.88 -2.06
C GLU A 96 -9.86 -15.89 -0.53
N PRO A 97 -10.45 -16.80 0.28
CA PRO A 97 -10.20 -16.83 1.73
C PRO A 97 -8.72 -17.10 2.07
N GLN A 98 -8.11 -18.08 1.40
CA GLN A 98 -6.68 -18.39 1.55
C GLN A 98 -5.79 -17.20 1.13
N LEU A 99 -6.24 -16.42 0.14
CA LEU A 99 -5.52 -15.24 -0.33
C LEU A 99 -5.55 -14.09 0.70
N ILE A 100 -6.64 -13.94 1.44
CA ILE A 100 -6.77 -12.94 2.49
C ILE A 100 -5.80 -13.26 3.63
N GLU A 101 -5.73 -14.53 4.04
CA GLU A 101 -4.81 -14.95 5.09
C GLU A 101 -3.34 -14.78 4.68
N THR A 102 -2.98 -15.05 3.42
CA THR A 102 -1.57 -15.02 2.96
C THR A 102 -1.07 -13.65 2.51
N VAL A 103 -1.95 -12.76 2.03
CA VAL A 103 -1.55 -11.47 1.41
C VAL A 103 -2.15 -10.26 2.13
N GLY A 104 -3.20 -10.45 2.92
CA GLY A 104 -3.91 -9.38 3.62
C GLY A 104 -5.14 -8.88 2.87
N LEU A 105 -5.97 -8.11 3.59
CA LEU A 105 -7.29 -7.68 3.09
C LEU A 105 -7.20 -6.69 1.92
N ASP A 106 -6.24 -5.76 1.96
CA ASP A 106 -6.09 -4.71 0.95
C ASP A 106 -5.71 -5.28 -0.42
N ALA A 107 -4.84 -6.29 -0.44
CA ALA A 107 -4.48 -7.00 -1.66
C ALA A 107 -5.65 -7.83 -2.21
N ALA A 108 -6.44 -8.46 -1.34
CA ALA A 108 -7.65 -9.17 -1.77
C ALA A 108 -8.66 -8.22 -2.43
N ILE A 109 -8.87 -7.03 -1.86
CA ILE A 109 -9.75 -6.00 -2.43
C ILE A 109 -9.19 -5.48 -3.76
N PHE A 110 -7.87 -5.29 -3.87
CA PHE A 110 -7.21 -4.92 -5.12
C PHE A 110 -7.49 -5.93 -6.23
N LEU A 111 -7.33 -7.23 -5.94
CA LEU A 111 -7.57 -8.30 -6.91
C LEU A 111 -9.06 -8.49 -7.23
N ARG A 112 -9.94 -8.22 -6.28
CA ARG A 112 -11.39 -8.22 -6.51
C ARG A 112 -11.79 -7.06 -7.42
N PHE A 113 -11.20 -5.88 -7.23
CA PHE A 113 -11.43 -4.72 -8.09
C PHE A 113 -11.01 -5.00 -9.54
N THR A 114 -9.82 -5.57 -9.78
CA THR A 114 -9.39 -5.91 -11.15
C THR A 114 -10.28 -6.98 -11.80
N LYS A 115 -10.68 -8.01 -11.05
CA LYS A 115 -11.65 -9.03 -11.53
C LYS A 115 -13.01 -8.43 -11.85
N MET A 116 -13.47 -7.46 -11.05
CA MET A 116 -14.72 -6.74 -11.31
C MET A 116 -14.62 -5.95 -12.62
N CYS A 117 -13.55 -5.16 -12.82
CA CYS A 117 -13.34 -4.42 -14.06
C CYS A 117 -13.31 -5.37 -15.27
N ARG A 118 -12.56 -6.47 -15.20
CA ARG A 118 -12.55 -7.51 -16.24
C ARG A 118 -13.96 -7.99 -16.58
N ASN A 119 -14.74 -8.38 -15.57
CA ASN A 119 -16.09 -8.91 -15.80
C ASN A 119 -17.00 -7.84 -16.42
N ILE A 120 -16.96 -6.60 -15.93
CA ILE A 120 -17.70 -5.47 -16.50
C ILE A 120 -17.37 -5.33 -17.99
N PHE A 121 -16.09 -5.22 -18.36
CA PHE A 121 -15.69 -5.03 -19.75
C PHE A 121 -15.98 -6.24 -20.66
N ILE A 122 -15.98 -7.48 -20.13
CA ILE A 122 -16.43 -8.65 -20.90
C ILE A 122 -17.90 -8.51 -21.30
N PHE A 123 -18.78 -8.19 -20.35
CA PHE A 123 -20.22 -8.04 -20.64
C PHE A 123 -20.51 -6.83 -21.53
N LEU A 124 -19.83 -5.69 -21.30
CA LEU A 124 -19.94 -4.55 -22.22
C LEU A 124 -19.42 -4.90 -23.61
N SER A 125 -18.32 -5.65 -23.73
CA SER A 125 -17.75 -6.06 -25.02
C SER A 125 -18.71 -6.92 -25.83
N ILE A 126 -19.48 -7.81 -25.19
CA ILE A 126 -20.49 -8.63 -25.89
C ILE A 126 -21.51 -7.70 -26.56
N ILE A 127 -22.04 -6.73 -25.84
CA ILE A 127 -23.03 -5.77 -26.37
C ILE A 127 -22.39 -4.83 -27.41
N GLY A 128 -21.21 -4.29 -27.12
CA GLY A 128 -20.49 -3.39 -28.01
C GLY A 128 -20.14 -4.06 -29.36
N CYS A 129 -19.64 -5.29 -29.33
CA CYS A 129 -19.26 -6.01 -30.55
C CYS A 129 -20.47 -6.57 -31.31
N LEU A 130 -21.48 -7.11 -30.63
CA LEU A 130 -22.63 -7.74 -31.30
C LEU A 130 -23.70 -6.75 -31.75
N VAL A 131 -23.87 -5.62 -31.04
CA VAL A 131 -24.93 -4.66 -31.33
C VAL A 131 -24.36 -3.39 -31.96
N MET A 132 -23.37 -2.74 -31.34
CA MET A 132 -22.93 -1.41 -31.82
C MET A 132 -22.12 -1.46 -33.11
N ILE A 133 -21.19 -2.42 -33.27
CA ILE A 133 -20.36 -2.52 -34.49
C ILE A 133 -21.25 -2.74 -35.73
N PRO A 134 -22.17 -3.73 -35.76
CA PRO A 134 -23.01 -3.96 -36.95
C PRO A 134 -23.92 -2.78 -37.27
N VAL A 135 -24.52 -2.13 -36.25
CA VAL A 135 -25.40 -0.97 -36.46
C VAL A 135 -24.62 0.21 -37.05
N ASN A 136 -23.41 0.49 -36.55
CA ASN A 136 -22.59 1.59 -37.06
C ASN A 136 -22.13 1.33 -38.51
N VAL A 137 -21.69 0.10 -38.81
CA VAL A 137 -21.19 -0.27 -40.14
C VAL A 137 -22.31 -0.29 -41.19
N THR A 138 -23.48 -0.85 -40.88
CA THR A 138 -24.61 -0.96 -41.83
C THR A 138 -25.25 0.40 -42.18
N GLN A 139 -25.15 1.37 -41.28
CA GLN A 139 -25.81 2.69 -41.42
C GLN A 139 -24.83 3.81 -41.82
N SER A 140 -23.55 3.48 -42.01
CA SER A 140 -22.51 4.40 -42.45
C SER A 140 -22.57 4.58 -43.99
N LYS A 141 -22.86 5.79 -44.48
CA LYS A 141 -22.72 6.13 -45.90
C LYS A 141 -21.25 6.43 -46.22
N GLY A 142 -20.50 5.39 -46.60
CA GLY A 142 -19.08 5.50 -46.93
C GLY A 142 -18.51 4.18 -47.45
N ALA A 143 -19.15 3.58 -48.45
CA ALA A 143 -18.60 2.49 -49.24
C ALA A 143 -18.06 3.07 -50.56
N ALA A 144 -16.75 3.32 -50.66
CA ALA A 144 -16.08 3.49 -51.95
C ALA A 144 -14.54 3.43 -51.90
N ASP A 145 -13.87 3.77 -50.78
CA ASP A 145 -12.41 3.73 -50.74
C ASP A 145 -11.89 2.60 -49.84
N SER A 146 -11.24 1.62 -50.47
CA SER A 146 -10.52 0.50 -49.88
C SER A 146 -9.25 0.94 -49.13
N SER A 147 -9.37 1.89 -48.21
CA SER A 147 -8.29 2.31 -47.32
C SER A 147 -8.64 1.89 -45.88
N ALA A 148 -7.67 1.27 -45.21
CA ALA A 148 -7.93 0.66 -43.91
C ALA A 148 -8.34 1.69 -42.83
N SER A 149 -7.94 2.96 -42.95
CA SER A 149 -8.42 4.07 -42.10
C SER A 149 -9.92 4.32 -42.19
N ALA A 150 -10.57 3.98 -43.31
CA ALA A 150 -12.02 4.06 -43.45
C ALA A 150 -12.74 3.05 -42.54
N ALA A 151 -12.19 1.85 -42.34
CA ALA A 151 -12.84 0.79 -41.56
C ALA A 151 -13.05 1.15 -40.08
N PHE A 152 -12.11 1.87 -39.45
CA PHE A 152 -12.29 2.35 -38.07
C PHE A 152 -13.26 3.53 -38.01
N ASN A 153 -13.15 4.47 -38.95
CA ASN A 153 -14.10 5.58 -39.03
C ASN A 153 -15.54 5.10 -39.27
N MET A 154 -15.74 4.01 -40.03
CA MET A 154 -17.03 3.34 -40.24
C MET A 154 -17.60 2.69 -38.97
N MET A 155 -16.76 2.35 -37.99
CA MET A 155 -17.22 1.81 -36.70
C MET A 155 -17.60 2.90 -35.70
N THR A 156 -17.31 4.17 -36.00
CA THR A 156 -17.68 5.31 -35.17
C THR A 156 -19.03 5.91 -35.59
N PRO A 157 -19.75 6.59 -34.69
CA PRO A 157 -21.00 7.25 -35.03
C PRO A 157 -20.89 8.49 -35.94
N LEU A 158 -19.68 8.83 -36.39
CA LEU A 158 -19.44 10.06 -37.14
C LEU A 158 -20.15 10.09 -38.51
N ASN A 159 -20.27 8.93 -39.16
CA ASN A 159 -20.80 8.79 -40.52
C ASN A 159 -22.25 8.27 -40.57
N ILE A 160 -22.93 8.21 -39.41
CA ILE A 160 -24.32 7.75 -39.34
C ILE A 160 -25.24 8.88 -39.81
N THR A 161 -25.93 8.65 -40.93
CA THR A 161 -26.88 9.62 -41.51
C THR A 161 -28.32 9.39 -41.04
N ASN A 162 -28.65 8.19 -40.58
CA ASN A 162 -30.00 7.83 -40.16
C ASN A 162 -30.21 8.13 -38.65
N PRO A 163 -31.12 9.04 -38.29
CA PRO A 163 -31.37 9.39 -36.89
C PRO A 163 -31.90 8.20 -36.08
N MET A 164 -32.58 7.25 -36.72
CA MET A 164 -33.08 6.03 -36.07
C MET A 164 -31.95 5.11 -35.57
N ALA A 165 -30.80 5.11 -36.24
CA ALA A 165 -29.66 4.29 -35.83
C ALA A 165 -29.00 4.81 -34.54
N ILE A 166 -29.13 6.11 -34.24
CA ILE A 166 -28.55 6.74 -33.04
C ILE A 166 -29.29 6.33 -31.76
N TRP A 167 -30.57 5.95 -31.85
CA TRP A 167 -31.31 5.36 -30.73
C TRP A 167 -30.63 4.10 -30.18
N SER A 168 -29.91 3.35 -31.01
CA SER A 168 -29.11 2.19 -30.54
C SER A 168 -28.10 2.59 -29.47
N GLN A 169 -27.49 3.77 -29.59
CA GLN A 169 -26.50 4.26 -28.63
C GLN A 169 -27.14 4.64 -27.30
N VAL A 170 -28.33 5.24 -27.35
CA VAL A 170 -29.12 5.56 -26.16
C VAL A 170 -29.52 4.28 -25.43
N VAL A 171 -30.05 3.28 -26.14
CA VAL A 171 -30.42 1.98 -25.55
C VAL A 171 -29.18 1.27 -24.96
N CYS A 172 -28.06 1.28 -25.67
CA CYS A 172 -26.80 0.72 -25.16
C CYS A 172 -26.30 1.46 -23.91
N ALA A 173 -26.50 2.79 -23.80
CA ALA A 173 -26.13 3.55 -22.61
C ALA A 173 -26.87 3.04 -21.36
N TRP A 174 -28.19 2.86 -21.48
CA TRP A 174 -29.00 2.27 -20.41
C TRP A 174 -28.54 0.85 -20.05
N ALA A 175 -28.25 0.02 -21.05
CA ALA A 175 -27.75 -1.33 -20.83
C ALA A 175 -26.38 -1.34 -20.12
N PHE A 176 -25.45 -0.47 -20.54
CA PHE A 176 -24.13 -0.33 -19.92
C PHE A 176 -24.22 0.12 -18.46
N ASP A 177 -25.02 1.12 -18.17
CA ASP A 177 -25.22 1.61 -16.79
C ASP A 177 -25.84 0.53 -15.89
N LEU A 178 -26.84 -0.21 -16.38
CA LEU A 178 -27.43 -1.33 -15.62
C LEU A 178 -26.40 -2.42 -15.29
N ILE A 179 -25.56 -2.78 -16.27
CA ILE A 179 -24.49 -3.77 -16.06
C ILE A 179 -23.46 -3.27 -15.05
N VAL A 180 -23.03 -2.01 -15.16
CA VAL A 180 -22.06 -1.43 -14.24
C VAL A 180 -22.64 -1.37 -12.83
N VAL A 181 -23.88 -0.90 -12.66
CA VAL A 181 -24.58 -0.85 -11.37
C VAL A 181 -24.70 -2.23 -10.75
N PHE A 182 -25.08 -3.26 -11.52
CA PHE A 182 -25.18 -4.63 -11.04
C PHE A 182 -23.84 -5.16 -10.51
N PHE A 183 -22.76 -5.01 -11.28
CA PHE A 183 -21.43 -5.47 -10.85
C PHE A 183 -20.87 -4.68 -9.68
N LEU A 184 -21.08 -3.36 -9.65
CA LEU A 184 -20.70 -2.52 -8.53
C LEU A 184 -21.44 -2.93 -7.26
N TRP A 185 -22.77 -3.11 -7.32
CA TRP A 185 -23.59 -3.52 -6.19
C TRP A 185 -23.17 -4.90 -5.65
N ARG A 186 -23.00 -5.89 -6.54
CA ARG A 186 -22.56 -7.25 -6.17
C ARG A 186 -21.20 -7.23 -5.47
N ASN A 187 -20.23 -6.48 -6.01
CA ASN A 187 -18.90 -6.40 -5.42
C ASN A 187 -18.89 -5.60 -4.12
N TYR A 188 -19.69 -4.55 -4.01
CA TYR A 188 -19.80 -3.80 -2.76
C TYR A 188 -20.31 -4.69 -1.61
N ARG A 189 -21.36 -5.48 -1.87
CA ARG A 189 -21.90 -6.42 -0.89
C ARG A 189 -20.85 -7.46 -0.46
N ALA A 190 -20.06 -7.95 -1.40
CA ALA A 190 -18.97 -8.87 -1.09
C ALA A 190 -17.83 -8.21 -0.29
N VAL A 191 -17.42 -6.98 -0.63
CA VAL A 191 -16.42 -6.23 0.14
C VAL A 191 -16.90 -5.97 1.57
N ARG A 192 -18.19 -5.65 1.77
CA ARG A 192 -18.78 -5.56 3.12
C ARG A 192 -18.67 -6.88 3.87
N SER A 193 -18.97 -8.01 3.23
CA SER A 193 -18.82 -9.34 3.84
C SER A 193 -17.38 -9.63 4.25
N LEU A 194 -16.41 -9.36 3.36
CA LEU A 194 -14.98 -9.54 3.65
C LEU A 194 -14.53 -8.63 4.79
N ARG A 195 -15.01 -7.39 4.81
CA ARG A 195 -14.72 -6.45 5.89
C ARG A 195 -15.27 -6.93 7.22
N ARG A 196 -16.47 -7.53 7.23
CA ARG A 196 -17.06 -8.11 8.45
C ARG A 196 -16.27 -9.32 8.95
N GLN A 197 -15.86 -10.20 8.05
CA GLN A 197 -14.99 -11.34 8.36
C GLN A 197 -13.63 -10.86 8.90
N TYR A 198 -13.06 -9.80 8.34
CA TYR A 198 -11.84 -9.18 8.87
C TYR A 198 -12.02 -8.70 10.30
N PHE A 199 -13.14 -8.04 10.63
CA PHE A 199 -13.39 -7.65 12.00
C PHE A 199 -13.55 -8.85 12.96
N GLN A 200 -14.08 -9.97 12.48
CA GLN A 200 -14.19 -11.22 13.26
C GLN A 200 -12.87 -11.99 13.37
N SER A 201 -11.87 -11.67 12.54
CA SER A 201 -10.57 -12.35 12.56
C SER A 201 -9.90 -12.20 13.92
N SER A 202 -9.19 -13.25 14.36
CA SER A 202 -8.47 -13.25 15.64
C SER A 202 -7.40 -12.15 15.72
N GLU A 203 -6.82 -11.78 14.57
CA GLU A 203 -5.80 -10.73 14.47
C GLU A 203 -6.40 -9.36 14.76
N TYR A 204 -7.55 -9.03 14.19
CA TYR A 204 -8.24 -7.78 14.48
C TYR A 204 -8.78 -7.76 15.93
N GLN A 205 -9.39 -8.86 16.37
CA GLN A 205 -9.96 -8.97 17.72
C GLN A 205 -8.93 -8.83 18.84
N ARG A 206 -7.70 -9.29 18.61
CA ARG A 206 -6.57 -9.13 19.54
C ARG A 206 -5.77 -7.86 19.32
N SER A 207 -6.07 -7.09 18.27
CA SER A 207 -5.28 -5.91 17.94
C SER A 207 -5.58 -4.73 18.86
N LEU A 208 -4.52 -4.03 19.26
CA LEU A 208 -4.62 -2.83 20.10
C LEU A 208 -5.39 -1.70 19.41
N HIS A 209 -5.11 -1.46 18.13
CA HIS A 209 -5.74 -0.37 17.37
C HIS A 209 -7.26 -0.51 17.19
N ALA A 210 -7.82 -1.73 17.24
CA ALA A 210 -9.27 -1.94 17.20
C ALA A 210 -9.98 -1.47 18.48
N ARG A 211 -9.25 -1.35 19.60
CA ARG A 211 -9.77 -1.00 20.93
C ARG A 211 -9.44 0.44 21.34
N THR A 212 -8.68 1.16 20.53
CA THR A 212 -8.19 2.49 20.83
C THR A 212 -8.85 3.54 19.95
N LEU A 213 -9.20 4.67 20.54
CA LEU A 213 -9.63 5.88 19.86
C LEU A 213 -8.52 6.91 19.88
N MET A 214 -8.31 7.55 18.73
CA MET A 214 -7.45 8.70 18.59
C MET A 214 -8.28 9.96 18.81
N VAL A 215 -7.95 10.73 19.84
CA VAL A 215 -8.55 12.01 20.18
C VAL A 215 -7.63 13.12 19.69
N THR A 216 -8.16 14.04 18.88
CA THR A 216 -7.38 15.15 18.31
C THR A 216 -8.12 16.47 18.46
N ASP A 217 -7.37 17.56 18.45
CA ASP A 217 -7.86 18.94 18.66
C ASP A 217 -8.38 19.18 20.09
N ILE A 218 -7.65 18.68 21.08
CA ILE A 218 -7.98 18.84 22.51
C ILE A 218 -7.74 20.30 22.95
N PRO A 219 -8.74 21.00 23.53
CA PRO A 219 -8.58 22.37 24.00
C PRO A 219 -7.60 22.43 25.18
N PRO A 220 -6.91 23.56 25.40
CA PRO A 220 -5.84 23.67 26.39
C PRO A 220 -6.25 23.25 27.80
N ASN A 221 -7.50 23.49 28.18
CA ASN A 221 -8.02 23.21 29.52
C ASN A 221 -8.18 21.71 29.81
N SER A 222 -8.34 20.87 28.77
CA SER A 222 -8.53 19.41 28.89
C SER A 222 -7.34 18.60 28.36
N ARG A 223 -6.15 19.21 28.25
CA ARG A 223 -4.89 18.52 27.87
C ARG A 223 -4.26 17.75 29.04
N THR A 224 -5.06 16.93 29.69
CA THR A 224 -4.66 16.00 30.73
C THR A 224 -5.28 14.64 30.44
N ASP A 225 -4.73 13.57 31.02
CA ASP A 225 -5.30 12.24 30.86
C ASP A 225 -6.76 12.21 31.36
N GLU A 226 -7.04 12.88 32.50
CA GLU A 226 -8.40 13.05 33.02
C GLU A 226 -9.31 13.86 32.06
N GLY A 227 -8.78 14.90 31.41
CA GLY A 227 -9.52 15.68 30.44
C GLY A 227 -10.00 14.85 29.24
N ILE A 228 -9.18 13.91 28.76
CA ILE A 228 -9.57 12.96 27.72
C ILE A 228 -10.71 12.07 28.20
N LEU A 229 -10.65 11.58 29.45
CA LEU A 229 -11.72 10.76 30.03
C LEU A 229 -13.05 11.52 30.06
N ARG A 230 -13.05 12.76 30.57
CA ARG A 230 -14.23 13.64 30.60
C ARG A 230 -14.81 13.87 29.20
N LEU A 231 -13.95 14.10 28.21
CA LEU A 231 -14.37 14.27 26.81
C LEU A 231 -15.02 13.01 26.23
N THR A 232 -14.48 11.83 26.52
CA THR A 232 -15.06 10.56 26.04
C THR A 232 -16.40 10.26 26.71
N ASP A 233 -16.52 10.56 28.01
CA ASP A 233 -17.72 10.33 28.80
C ASP A 233 -18.89 11.23 28.36
N GLN A 234 -18.61 12.50 28.04
CA GLN A 234 -19.60 13.43 27.45
C GLN A 234 -20.22 12.92 26.14
N VAL A 235 -19.50 12.11 25.35
CA VAL A 235 -20.03 11.54 24.10
C VAL A 235 -20.96 10.39 24.40
N ASN A 236 -20.46 9.44 25.20
CA ASN A 236 -21.16 8.21 25.55
C ASN A 236 -20.67 7.70 26.93
N PRO A 237 -21.50 7.80 27.98
CA PRO A 237 -21.17 7.21 29.27
C PRO A 237 -21.13 5.69 29.09
N THR A 238 -19.92 5.14 29.19
CA THR A 238 -19.68 3.71 28.98
C THR A 238 -19.39 3.09 30.34
N ALA A 239 -19.93 1.92 30.62
CA ALA A 239 -19.73 1.23 31.90
C ALA A 239 -18.25 0.95 32.22
N ALA A 240 -17.40 0.84 31.20
CA ALA A 240 -15.95 0.72 31.34
C ALA A 240 -15.25 2.06 31.06
N LEU A 241 -14.53 2.57 32.06
CA LEU A 241 -13.68 3.75 31.92
C LEU A 241 -12.50 3.43 30.98
N PRO A 242 -12.27 4.25 29.94
CA PRO A 242 -11.09 4.11 29.11
C PRO A 242 -9.82 4.44 29.89
N ARG A 243 -8.69 3.95 29.39
CA ARG A 243 -7.36 4.43 29.79
C ARG A 243 -6.89 5.47 28.79
N ALA A 244 -6.63 6.69 29.27
CA ALA A 244 -6.21 7.81 28.44
C ALA A 244 -4.69 8.03 28.53
N ALA A 245 -4.09 8.37 27.39
CA ALA A 245 -2.70 8.78 27.27
C ALA A 245 -2.60 10.04 26.41
N ILE A 246 -2.21 11.16 27.00
CA ILE A 246 -1.99 12.42 26.30
C ILE A 246 -0.65 12.41 25.55
N GLY A 247 -0.66 12.94 24.32
CA GLY A 247 0.57 13.14 23.56
C GLY A 247 1.44 14.20 24.21
N ARG A 248 2.74 13.93 24.40
CA ARG A 248 3.71 14.92 24.89
C ARG A 248 4.57 15.50 23.78
N ASN A 249 5.12 16.68 24.02
CA ASN A 249 5.98 17.36 23.05
C ASN A 249 7.37 16.72 22.98
N VAL A 250 7.69 16.07 21.86
CA VAL A 250 8.97 15.39 21.63
C VAL A 250 10.04 16.30 20.97
N ARG A 251 9.72 17.58 20.71
CA ARG A 251 10.62 18.60 20.12
C ARG A 251 11.43 18.06 18.93
N ASP A 252 12.76 18.03 19.04
CA ASP A 252 13.70 17.68 17.97
C ASP A 252 14.15 16.21 18.04
N LEU A 253 13.68 15.42 19.02
CA LEU A 253 14.10 14.03 19.20
C LEU A 253 13.95 13.17 17.93
N PRO A 254 12.84 13.26 17.16
CA PRO A 254 12.71 12.48 15.93
C PRO A 254 13.75 12.85 14.88
N ARG A 255 14.15 14.13 14.83
CA ARG A 255 15.19 14.64 13.93
C ARG A 255 16.57 14.13 14.34
N ILE A 256 16.88 14.14 15.64
CA ILE A 256 18.15 13.66 16.19
C ILE A 256 18.28 12.14 15.97
N ILE A 257 17.22 11.36 16.20
CA ILE A 257 17.19 9.92 15.90
C ILE A 257 17.43 9.67 14.41
N LYS A 258 16.80 10.46 13.53
CA LYS A 258 17.01 10.32 12.08
C LYS A 258 18.45 10.66 11.69
N GLU A 259 19.03 11.70 12.29
CA GLU A 259 20.44 12.05 12.08
C GLU A 259 21.38 10.94 12.57
N HIS A 260 21.09 10.32 13.72
CA HIS A 260 21.81 9.13 14.21
C HIS A 260 21.72 7.97 13.22
N GLU A 261 20.53 7.64 12.71
CA GLU A 261 20.34 6.59 11.71
C GLU A 261 21.10 6.88 10.39
N GLU A 262 21.17 8.15 9.96
CA GLU A 262 21.91 8.58 8.76
C GLU A 262 23.43 8.43 8.96
N VAL A 263 23.97 8.87 10.12
CA VAL A 263 25.40 8.77 10.47
C VAL A 263 25.83 7.30 10.62
N VAL A 264 24.98 6.44 11.20
CA VAL A 264 25.24 4.99 11.29
C VAL A 264 25.35 4.35 9.90
N ARG A 265 24.43 4.68 8.98
CA ARG A 265 24.48 4.19 7.60
C ARG A 265 25.72 4.70 6.85
N GLU A 266 26.12 5.95 7.09
CA GLU A 266 27.35 6.51 6.53
C GLU A 266 28.58 5.74 7.03
N LEU A 267 28.66 5.47 8.34
CA LEU A 267 29.72 4.67 8.96
C LEU A 267 29.79 3.27 8.35
N GLU A 268 28.66 2.58 8.22
CA GLU A 268 28.59 1.27 7.56
C GLU A 268 29.12 1.31 6.13
N SER A 269 28.81 2.38 5.38
CA SER A 269 29.27 2.54 3.99
C SER A 269 30.77 2.79 3.88
N VAL A 270 31.33 3.58 4.80
CA VAL A 270 32.78 3.83 4.90
C VAL A 270 33.48 2.53 5.28
N LEU A 271 32.91 1.79 6.23
CA LEU A 271 33.47 0.56 6.73
C LEU A 271 33.45 -0.57 5.70
N ALA A 272 32.35 -0.71 4.95
CA ALA A 272 32.23 -1.69 3.87
C ALA A 272 33.25 -1.45 2.75
N LYS A 273 33.58 -0.18 2.45
CA LYS A 273 34.61 0.18 1.48
C LYS A 273 36.02 -0.09 2.01
N TYR A 274 36.29 0.25 3.27
CA TYR A 274 37.61 0.11 3.89
C TYR A 274 37.95 -1.37 4.18
N LEU A 275 37.00 -2.13 4.70
CA LEU A 275 37.16 -3.55 5.08
C LEU A 275 36.80 -4.52 3.96
N LYS A 276 36.86 -4.10 2.69
CA LYS A 276 36.56 -4.96 1.54
C LYS A 276 37.44 -6.21 1.52
N ASN A 277 38.73 -6.06 1.87
CA ASN A 277 39.69 -7.15 2.03
C ASN A 277 40.29 -7.08 3.44
N PRO A 278 39.75 -7.82 4.42
CA PRO A 278 40.17 -7.72 5.83
C PRO A 278 41.64 -8.12 6.04
N ASP A 279 42.18 -9.02 5.21
CA ASP A 279 43.56 -9.50 5.32
C ASP A 279 44.61 -8.50 4.77
N ARG A 280 44.17 -7.48 4.02
CA ARG A 280 45.04 -6.47 3.40
C ARG A 280 44.38 -5.09 3.50
N LEU A 281 44.49 -4.49 4.68
CA LEU A 281 43.97 -3.15 4.93
C LEU A 281 44.80 -2.10 4.17
N PRO A 282 44.17 -1.13 3.49
CA PRO A 282 44.90 -0.03 2.87
C PRO A 282 45.54 0.85 3.95
N ALA A 283 46.80 1.24 3.72
CA ALA A 283 47.62 2.00 4.68
C ALA A 283 47.04 3.37 5.05
N LYS A 284 46.22 3.96 4.17
CA LYS A 284 45.57 5.26 4.40
C LYS A 284 44.12 5.05 4.81
N ARG A 285 43.78 5.50 6.02
CA ARG A 285 42.40 5.54 6.52
C ARG A 285 41.52 6.48 5.69
N PRO A 286 40.23 6.16 5.51
CA PRO A 286 39.31 6.99 4.76
C PRO A 286 39.14 8.35 5.46
N THR A 287 39.19 9.43 4.69
CA THR A 287 38.99 10.79 5.23
C THR A 287 37.70 11.38 4.69
N LEU A 288 36.96 12.10 5.53
CA LEU A 288 35.77 12.84 5.13
C LEU A 288 35.95 14.33 5.34
N ARG A 289 35.12 15.12 4.66
CA ARG A 289 35.00 16.56 4.89
C ARG A 289 33.76 16.79 5.76
N PRO A 290 33.92 17.32 7.00
CA PRO A 290 32.78 17.54 7.87
C PRO A 290 31.81 18.56 7.28
N PRO A 291 30.52 18.49 7.64
CA PRO A 291 29.49 19.38 7.14
C PRO A 291 29.80 20.85 7.47
N ARG A 292 29.35 21.76 6.59
CA ARG A 292 29.67 23.21 6.64
C ARG A 292 29.48 23.87 8.02
N ARG A 293 28.49 23.43 8.82
CA ARG A 293 28.21 23.98 10.15
C ARG A 293 29.31 23.71 11.18
N GLN A 294 29.95 22.55 11.10
CA GLN A 294 31.01 22.15 12.04
C GLN A 294 32.41 22.46 11.52
N ARG A 295 32.51 22.88 10.26
CA ARG A 295 33.77 23.32 9.64
C ARG A 295 34.42 24.50 10.37
N ASN A 296 33.64 25.36 11.01
CA ASN A 296 34.17 26.50 11.75
C ASN A 296 34.78 26.11 13.10
N GLN A 297 34.45 24.91 13.62
CA GLN A 297 34.94 24.42 14.92
C GLN A 297 36.17 23.52 14.78
N LEU A 298 36.37 22.87 13.62
CA LEU A 298 37.57 22.09 13.32
C LEU A 298 38.40 22.78 12.22
N PRO A 299 39.47 23.50 12.57
CA PRO A 299 40.38 24.13 11.60
C PRO A 299 41.29 23.06 10.96
N GLY A 300 40.74 22.25 10.06
CA GLY A 300 41.47 21.19 9.36
C GLY A 300 40.61 20.56 8.27
N GLY A 301 40.96 20.78 7.00
CA GLY A 301 40.07 20.56 5.84
C GLY A 301 39.68 19.10 5.52
N LYS A 302 40.14 18.09 6.27
CA LYS A 302 39.76 16.67 6.19
C LYS A 302 40.01 16.00 7.55
N VAL A 303 39.07 15.17 8.01
CA VAL A 303 39.15 14.43 9.29
C VAL A 303 39.06 12.94 8.99
N ASP A 304 39.61 12.09 9.86
CA ASP A 304 39.38 10.64 9.77
C ASP A 304 37.87 10.37 9.84
N ALA A 305 37.36 9.65 8.83
CA ALA A 305 35.95 9.38 8.70
C ALA A 305 35.43 8.47 9.81
N ILE A 306 36.20 7.44 10.20
CA ILE A 306 35.75 6.44 11.17
C ILE A 306 35.66 7.08 12.56
N ASP A 307 36.70 7.79 12.97
CA ASP A 307 36.76 8.43 14.28
C ASP A 307 35.71 9.53 14.40
N TYR A 308 35.59 10.40 13.39
CA TYR A 308 34.58 11.46 13.38
C TYR A 308 33.14 10.91 13.48
N LEU A 309 32.80 9.91 12.67
CA LEU A 309 31.45 9.33 12.67
C LEU A 309 31.17 8.59 13.99
N SER A 310 32.16 7.90 14.56
CA SER A 310 32.01 7.22 15.85
C SER A 310 31.75 8.17 17.01
N VAL A 311 32.48 9.29 17.08
CA VAL A 311 32.26 10.36 18.07
C VAL A 311 30.90 10.99 17.85
N ARG A 312 30.50 11.24 16.59
CA ARG A 312 29.20 11.82 16.26
C ARG A 312 28.04 10.92 16.71
N ILE A 313 28.15 9.60 16.51
CA ILE A 313 27.15 8.64 16.99
C ILE A 313 27.01 8.72 18.51
N ARG A 314 28.13 8.69 19.25
CA ARG A 314 28.11 8.77 20.73
C ARG A 314 27.40 10.03 21.23
N VAL A 315 27.74 11.20 20.67
CA VAL A 315 27.11 12.48 21.05
C VAL A 315 25.60 12.47 20.77
N LEU A 316 25.19 11.92 19.62
CA LEU A 316 23.77 11.82 19.27
C LEU A 316 23.03 10.83 20.19
N GLU A 317 23.64 9.72 20.57
CA GLU A 317 23.06 8.74 21.51
C GLU A 317 22.84 9.35 22.90
N GLU A 318 23.81 10.13 23.39
CA GLU A 318 23.71 10.85 24.66
C GLU A 318 22.60 11.92 24.61
N GLU A 319 22.52 12.70 23.53
CA GLU A 319 21.45 13.68 23.32
C GLU A 319 20.07 13.02 23.27
N ILE A 320 19.96 11.84 22.65
CA ILE A 320 18.73 11.05 22.62
C ILE A 320 18.37 10.53 24.02
N LYS A 321 19.36 10.03 24.79
CA LYS A 321 19.14 9.55 26.17
C LYS A 321 18.59 10.68 27.05
N HIS A 322 19.22 11.86 27.03
CA HIS A 322 18.73 13.04 27.73
C HIS A 322 17.36 13.52 27.20
N GLY A 323 17.15 13.44 25.88
CA GLY A 323 15.88 13.78 25.24
C GLY A 323 14.72 12.91 25.71
N ARG A 324 14.96 11.59 25.85
CA ARG A 324 13.98 10.63 26.39
C ARG A 324 13.70 10.83 27.87
N ALA A 325 14.74 11.03 28.69
CA ALA A 325 14.58 11.25 30.13
C ALA A 325 13.84 12.57 30.47
N SER A 326 13.98 13.60 29.63
CA SER A 326 13.37 14.92 29.88
C SER A 326 11.90 15.05 29.46
N ILE A 327 11.25 13.99 28.94
CA ILE A 327 9.92 14.09 28.32
C ILE A 327 8.77 14.32 29.32
N ASP A 328 8.85 13.78 30.54
CA ASP A 328 7.79 13.92 31.55
C ASP A 328 7.53 15.37 31.96
N ARG A 329 8.58 16.19 31.90
CA ARG A 329 8.51 17.62 32.24
C ARG A 329 8.00 18.49 31.09
N ARG A 330 7.60 17.91 29.95
CA ARG A 330 7.23 18.67 28.75
C ARG A 330 5.73 18.87 28.58
N ASN A 331 5.39 19.96 27.90
CA ASN A 331 4.01 20.35 27.62
C ASN A 331 3.22 19.28 26.87
N ALA A 332 1.96 19.13 27.26
CA ALA A 332 0.97 18.30 26.57
C ALA A 332 0.56 18.89 25.21
N MET A 333 0.42 18.01 24.23
CA MET A 333 0.01 18.31 22.86
C MET A 333 -1.52 18.20 22.71
N PRO A 334 -2.12 18.80 21.67
CA PRO A 334 -3.58 18.78 21.44
C PRO A 334 -4.10 17.44 20.88
N TYR A 335 -3.43 16.32 21.16
CA TYR A 335 -3.85 14.98 20.75
C TYR A 335 -3.54 13.96 21.85
N GLY A 336 -4.31 12.88 21.89
CA GLY A 336 -4.12 11.77 22.81
C GLY A 336 -4.86 10.52 22.33
N PHE A 337 -4.73 9.45 23.10
CA PHE A 337 -5.34 8.16 22.80
C PHE A 337 -6.16 7.69 23.99
N ALA A 338 -7.32 7.12 23.74
CA ALA A 338 -8.18 6.50 24.75
C ALA A 338 -8.39 5.04 24.37
N SER A 339 -8.04 4.11 25.25
CA SER A 339 -8.09 2.68 24.97
C SER A 339 -9.07 1.97 25.91
N TRP A 340 -9.85 1.05 25.36
CA TRP A 340 -10.77 0.19 26.10
C TRP A 340 -10.29 -1.26 26.12
N ASP A 341 -10.82 -2.05 27.05
CA ASP A 341 -10.56 -3.49 27.07
C ASP A 341 -11.36 -4.22 25.97
N ASN A 342 -12.61 -3.82 25.75
CA ASN A 342 -13.47 -4.39 24.71
C ASN A 342 -13.53 -3.51 23.46
N ILE A 343 -13.47 -4.14 22.29
CA ILE A 343 -13.59 -3.47 20.97
C ILE A 343 -14.95 -2.77 20.84
N GLU A 344 -16.00 -3.37 21.40
CA GLU A 344 -17.35 -2.87 21.20
C GLU A 344 -17.55 -1.48 21.80
N HIS A 345 -16.99 -1.23 23.00
CA HIS A 345 -17.03 0.08 23.65
C HIS A 345 -16.34 1.16 22.81
N ALA A 346 -15.13 0.90 22.31
CA ALA A 346 -14.40 1.84 21.48
C ALA A 346 -15.19 2.19 20.20
N HIS A 347 -15.76 1.18 19.52
CA HIS A 347 -16.54 1.40 18.31
C HIS A 347 -17.87 2.13 18.56
N ALA A 348 -18.56 1.85 19.67
CA ALA A 348 -19.78 2.54 20.06
C ALA A 348 -19.53 4.03 20.35
N VAL A 349 -18.46 4.34 21.10
CA VAL A 349 -18.04 5.73 21.38
C VAL A 349 -17.66 6.43 20.08
N ALA A 350 -16.92 5.79 19.18
CA ALA A 350 -16.57 6.35 17.87
C ALA A 350 -17.79 6.63 16.98
N TRP A 351 -18.81 5.75 17.02
CA TRP A 351 -20.05 5.95 16.29
C TRP A 351 -20.81 7.19 16.77
N ASN A 352 -20.95 7.34 18.10
CA ASN A 352 -21.63 8.48 18.71
C ASN A 352 -20.84 9.79 18.52
N ALA A 353 -19.51 9.74 18.57
CA ALA A 353 -18.61 10.87 18.31
C ALA A 353 -18.65 11.40 16.87
N ARG A 354 -19.23 10.65 15.92
CA ARG A 354 -19.36 11.14 14.53
C ARG A 354 -20.30 12.33 14.43
N ARG A 355 -21.36 12.35 15.27
CA ARG A 355 -22.37 13.42 15.30
C ARG A 355 -22.10 14.46 16.39
N LYS A 356 -21.57 14.04 17.55
CA LYS A 356 -21.21 14.93 18.66
C LYS A 356 -19.73 15.30 18.62
N ARG A 357 -19.40 16.59 18.76
CA ARG A 357 -18.00 17.05 18.87
C ARG A 357 -17.80 17.84 20.17
N PRO A 358 -17.56 17.15 21.31
CA PRO A 358 -17.43 17.82 22.59
C PRO A 358 -16.24 18.78 22.54
N GLU A 359 -16.46 20.03 22.95
CA GLU A 359 -15.46 21.11 22.97
C GLU A 359 -14.71 21.30 21.65
N GLY A 360 -15.33 20.94 20.52
CA GLY A 360 -14.69 21.00 19.21
C GLY A 360 -13.57 19.98 19.03
N THR A 361 -13.47 18.93 19.84
CA THR A 361 -12.53 17.81 19.62
C THR A 361 -13.00 16.89 18.49
N THR A 362 -12.08 16.08 17.96
CA THR A 362 -12.42 15.01 17.01
C THR A 362 -11.91 13.68 17.52
N ILE A 363 -12.85 12.78 17.82
CA ILE A 363 -12.61 11.42 18.28
C ILE A 363 -12.89 10.48 17.10
N ALA A 364 -11.92 9.63 16.76
CA ALA A 364 -12.03 8.64 15.69
C ALA A 364 -11.30 7.36 16.10
N LEU A 365 -11.62 6.24 15.44
CA LEU A 365 -10.88 4.98 15.63
C LEU A 365 -9.39 5.20 15.36
N ALA A 366 -8.54 4.67 16.24
CA ALA A 366 -7.11 4.77 16.07
C ALA A 366 -6.66 3.86 14.91
N PRO A 367 -5.86 4.38 13.95
CA PRO A 367 -5.16 3.52 13.02
C PRO A 367 -4.03 2.78 13.75
N ARG A 368 -3.39 1.82 13.07
CA ARG A 368 -2.17 1.19 13.58
C ARG A 368 -1.10 2.26 13.89
N PRO A 369 -0.32 2.15 14.98
CA PRO A 369 0.71 3.14 15.33
C PRO A 369 1.71 3.44 14.21
N SER A 370 2.03 2.43 13.38
CA SER A 370 2.93 2.56 12.23
C SER A 370 2.36 3.37 11.06
N ASP A 371 1.03 3.50 10.98
CA ASP A 371 0.33 4.27 9.95
C ASP A 371 0.16 5.74 10.34
N ILE A 372 0.40 6.10 11.61
CA ILE A 372 0.29 7.47 12.11
C ILE A 372 1.46 8.32 11.60
N ILE A 373 1.16 9.55 11.15
CA ILE A 373 2.16 10.56 10.82
C ILE A 373 2.25 11.52 12.00
N TRP A 374 3.16 11.23 12.92
CA TRP A 374 3.31 11.94 14.19
C TRP A 374 3.59 13.44 14.04
N GLU A 375 4.34 13.84 13.01
CA GLU A 375 4.63 15.25 12.69
C GLU A 375 3.36 16.08 12.40
N ASN A 376 2.29 15.43 11.93
CA ASN A 376 1.05 16.10 11.53
C ASN A 376 -0.03 16.11 12.62
N LEU A 377 0.13 15.35 13.71
CA LEU A 377 -0.85 15.31 14.81
C LEU A 377 -0.99 16.63 15.57
N PRO A 378 0.09 17.39 15.87
CA PRO A 378 -0.01 18.66 16.59
C PRO A 378 -0.70 19.77 15.78
N LEU A 379 -0.90 19.60 14.47
CA LEU A 379 -1.45 20.64 13.61
C LEU A 379 -2.92 20.93 13.94
N SER A 380 -3.21 22.21 14.19
CA SER A 380 -4.58 22.70 14.40
C SER A 380 -5.49 22.44 13.18
N LYS A 381 -6.81 22.42 13.41
CA LYS A 381 -7.80 22.25 12.33
C LYS A 381 -7.62 23.28 11.21
N SER A 382 -7.39 24.54 11.56
CA SER A 382 -7.21 25.64 10.60
C SER A 382 -5.94 25.45 9.79
N ALA A 383 -4.82 25.10 10.44
CA ALA A 383 -3.56 24.80 9.74
C ALA A 383 -3.72 23.61 8.77
N ARG A 384 -4.43 22.55 9.17
CA ARG A 384 -4.73 21.40 8.30
C ARG A 384 -5.68 21.73 7.15
N LYS A 385 -6.64 22.64 7.34
CA LYS A 385 -7.50 23.14 6.24
C LYS A 385 -6.68 23.98 5.27
N TRP A 386 -5.86 24.90 5.77
CA TRP A 386 -4.98 25.74 4.95
C TRP A 386 -3.98 24.91 4.14
N LYS A 387 -3.28 23.95 4.77
CA LYS A 387 -2.36 23.04 4.04
C LYS A 387 -3.07 22.23 2.96
N ARG A 388 -4.31 21.80 3.18
CA ARG A 388 -5.11 21.10 2.16
C ARG A 388 -5.51 22.02 1.01
N LEU A 389 -5.90 23.26 1.31
CA LEU A 389 -6.22 24.27 0.30
C LEU A 389 -4.99 24.60 -0.54
N VAL A 390 -3.84 24.87 0.10
CA VAL A 390 -2.57 25.14 -0.58
C VAL A 390 -2.14 23.95 -1.46
N ASN A 391 -2.26 22.72 -0.96
CA ASN A 391 -1.97 21.53 -1.75
C ASN A 391 -2.93 21.39 -2.95
N PHE A 392 -4.23 21.70 -2.78
CA PHE A 392 -5.19 21.71 -3.88
C PHE A 392 -4.81 22.76 -4.93
N ILE A 393 -4.48 24.00 -4.51
CA ILE A 393 -4.04 25.07 -5.42
C ILE A 393 -2.77 24.66 -6.18
N TRP A 394 -1.77 24.10 -5.51
CA TRP A 394 -0.55 23.63 -6.17
C TRP A 394 -0.82 22.50 -7.16
N VAL A 395 -1.69 21.55 -6.79
CA VAL A 395 -2.10 20.47 -7.71
C VAL A 395 -2.82 21.05 -8.92
N THR A 396 -3.76 21.98 -8.73
CA THR A 396 -4.47 22.64 -9.84
C THR A 396 -3.50 23.45 -10.73
N CYS A 397 -2.60 24.22 -10.14
CA CYS A 397 -1.58 24.96 -10.89
C CYS A 397 -0.70 24.01 -11.70
N LEU A 398 -0.20 22.93 -11.07
CA LEU A 398 0.56 21.89 -11.76
C LEU A 398 -0.26 21.25 -12.89
N THR A 399 -1.55 20.98 -12.69
CA THR A 399 -2.40 20.41 -13.75
C THR A 399 -2.50 21.35 -14.96
N LEU A 400 -2.65 22.66 -14.75
CA LEU A 400 -2.77 23.65 -15.82
C LEU A 400 -1.43 23.87 -16.54
N VAL A 401 -0.34 24.02 -15.79
CA VAL A 401 1.00 24.19 -16.36
C VAL A 401 1.39 22.97 -17.21
N TRP A 402 0.95 21.76 -16.83
CA TRP A 402 1.27 20.54 -17.56
C TRP A 402 0.57 20.39 -18.92
N ILE A 403 -0.44 21.21 -19.21
CA ILE A 403 -1.07 21.26 -20.54
C ILE A 403 -0.03 21.62 -21.61
N VAL A 404 0.86 22.57 -21.29
CA VAL A 404 1.87 23.06 -22.24
C VAL A 404 2.89 21.97 -22.59
N PRO A 405 3.60 21.31 -21.64
CA PRO A 405 4.46 20.17 -21.94
C PRO A 405 3.75 19.06 -22.73
N ASN A 406 2.49 18.74 -22.39
CA ASN A 406 1.76 17.69 -23.10
C ASN A 406 1.51 18.06 -24.57
N GLY A 407 1.10 19.31 -24.84
CA GLY A 407 0.97 19.83 -26.20
C GLY A 407 2.29 19.84 -26.96
N LEU A 408 3.37 20.30 -26.32
CA LEU A 408 4.71 20.32 -26.93
C LEU A 408 5.20 18.92 -27.29
N ILE A 409 4.98 17.92 -26.43
CA ILE A 409 5.31 16.52 -26.71
C ILE A 409 4.48 16.02 -27.91
N ALA A 410 3.18 16.33 -27.95
CA ALA A 410 2.32 15.90 -29.04
C ALA A 410 2.70 16.54 -30.39
N ILE A 411 3.24 17.76 -30.43
CA ILE A 411 3.55 18.48 -31.68
C ILE A 411 4.98 18.21 -32.15
N PHE A 412 5.96 18.33 -31.24
CA PHE A 412 7.38 18.34 -31.59
C PHE A 412 8.04 16.97 -31.46
N LEU A 413 7.60 16.16 -30.49
CA LEU A 413 8.18 14.84 -30.24
C LEU A 413 7.52 13.75 -31.12
N SER A 414 6.26 13.93 -31.52
CA SER A 414 5.59 13.00 -32.42
C SER A 414 6.21 13.01 -33.83
N ASN A 415 6.66 14.18 -34.28
CA ASN A 415 7.41 14.32 -35.52
C ASN A 415 8.48 15.41 -35.41
N LEU A 416 9.76 15.00 -35.40
CA LEU A 416 10.89 15.92 -35.31
C LEU A 416 11.03 16.80 -36.56
N SER A 417 10.43 16.43 -37.70
CA SER A 417 10.41 17.31 -38.88
C SER A 417 9.67 18.62 -38.62
N ASN A 418 8.68 18.60 -37.72
CA ASN A 418 7.92 19.79 -37.32
C ASN A 418 8.81 20.81 -36.59
N LEU A 419 9.87 20.32 -35.93
CA LEU A 419 10.86 21.15 -35.24
C LEU A 419 11.77 21.86 -36.25
N GLY A 420 11.98 21.27 -37.43
CA GLY A 420 12.68 21.90 -38.55
C GLY A 420 11.96 23.13 -39.11
N LEU A 421 10.62 23.15 -39.06
CA LEU A 421 9.83 24.31 -39.51
C LEU A 421 9.98 25.53 -38.60
N VAL A 422 10.22 25.30 -37.30
CA VAL A 422 10.39 26.37 -36.29
C VAL A 422 11.87 26.74 -36.11
N TRP A 423 12.79 25.82 -36.41
CA TRP A 423 14.24 26.01 -36.26
C TRP A 423 14.99 25.72 -37.58
N PRO A 424 15.31 26.75 -38.39
CA PRO A 424 15.94 26.58 -39.70
C PRO A 424 17.32 25.88 -39.67
N ALA A 425 18.13 26.10 -38.63
CA ALA A 425 19.41 25.42 -38.46
C ALA A 425 19.26 23.92 -38.11
N PHE A 426 18.14 23.53 -37.50
CA PHE A 426 17.81 22.13 -37.30
C PHE A 426 17.36 21.48 -38.62
N GLN A 427 16.64 22.21 -39.47
CA GLN A 427 16.23 21.74 -40.80
C GLN A 427 17.41 21.44 -41.73
N THR A 428 18.45 22.28 -41.72
CA THR A 428 19.68 22.02 -42.49
C THR A 428 20.42 20.78 -41.97
N SER A 429 20.43 20.54 -40.66
CA SER A 429 21.00 19.31 -40.07
C SER A 429 20.14 18.07 -40.36
N LEU A 430 18.82 18.21 -40.35
CA LEU A 430 17.86 17.16 -40.66
C LEU A 430 17.99 16.71 -42.12
N ALA A 431 18.10 17.66 -43.04
CA ALA A 431 18.30 17.40 -44.47
C ALA A 431 19.67 16.77 -44.75
N GLY A 432 20.70 17.12 -43.97
CA GLY A 432 22.03 16.54 -44.09
C GLY A 432 22.12 15.07 -43.69
N ASN A 433 21.42 14.64 -42.62
CA ASN A 433 21.49 13.28 -42.08
C ASN A 433 20.11 12.74 -41.64
N PRO A 434 19.21 12.38 -42.58
CA PRO A 434 17.84 11.98 -42.27
C PRO A 434 17.75 10.66 -41.48
N THR A 435 18.68 9.74 -41.69
CA THR A 435 18.70 8.43 -41.01
C THR A 435 19.03 8.54 -39.52
N VAL A 436 20.00 9.40 -39.16
CA VAL A 436 20.39 9.63 -37.76
C VAL A 436 19.25 10.30 -36.99
N TRP A 437 18.63 11.32 -37.57
CA TRP A 437 17.52 12.01 -36.93
C TRP A 437 16.25 11.17 -36.85
N ALA A 438 15.99 10.28 -37.82
CA ALA A 438 14.94 9.28 -37.71
C ALA A 438 15.21 8.27 -36.57
N ALA A 439 16.46 7.84 -36.39
CA ALA A 439 16.84 6.97 -35.27
C ALA A 439 16.71 7.69 -33.91
N VAL A 440 17.13 8.95 -33.83
CA VAL A 440 16.94 9.80 -32.64
C VAL A 440 15.46 10.01 -32.36
N GLN A 441 14.63 10.24 -33.37
CA GLN A 441 13.17 10.32 -33.22
C GLN A 441 12.58 9.01 -32.67
N GLY A 442 13.03 7.86 -33.17
CA GLY A 442 12.56 6.55 -32.70
C GLY A 442 12.93 6.24 -31.24
N ILE A 443 14.05 6.77 -30.73
CA ILE A 443 14.58 6.45 -29.40
C ILE A 443 14.35 7.58 -28.38
N ALA A 444 14.78 8.80 -28.72
CA ALA A 444 14.78 9.93 -27.80
C ALA A 444 13.36 10.44 -27.50
N SER A 445 12.44 10.44 -28.48
CA SER A 445 11.07 10.90 -28.26
C SER A 445 10.30 10.02 -27.25
N PRO A 446 10.27 8.68 -27.40
CA PRO A 446 9.70 7.80 -26.38
C PRO A 446 10.44 7.86 -25.04
N ALA A 447 11.78 8.00 -25.04
CA ALA A 447 12.58 8.09 -23.82
C ALA A 447 12.28 9.37 -23.02
N LEU A 448 12.25 10.53 -23.67
CA LEU A 448 11.93 11.81 -23.03
C LEU A 448 10.50 11.82 -22.51
N THR A 449 9.56 11.32 -23.31
CA THR A 449 8.15 11.16 -22.91
C THR A 449 8.05 10.27 -21.66
N SER A 450 8.74 9.12 -21.66
CA SER A 450 8.75 8.20 -20.53
C SER A 450 9.37 8.81 -19.27
N LEU A 451 10.45 9.58 -19.40
CA LEU A 451 11.11 10.27 -18.30
C LEU A 451 10.19 11.32 -17.66
N VAL A 452 9.49 12.10 -18.49
CA VAL A 452 8.52 13.11 -18.05
C VAL A 452 7.37 12.46 -17.27
N TYR A 453 6.84 11.33 -17.75
CA TYR A 453 5.78 10.61 -17.05
C TYR A 453 6.25 9.85 -15.80
N LEU A 454 7.52 9.45 -15.72
CA LEU A 454 8.11 8.84 -14.51
C LEU A 454 8.26 9.87 -13.38
N ALA A 455 8.62 11.11 -13.71
CA ALA A 455 8.74 12.19 -12.73
C ALA A 455 7.40 12.53 -12.05
N LEU A 456 6.29 12.31 -12.74
CA LEU A 456 4.99 12.82 -12.32
C LEU A 456 4.46 12.21 -10.99
N PRO A 457 4.42 10.87 -10.79
CA PRO A 457 4.07 10.29 -9.49
C PRO A 457 4.99 10.75 -8.35
N VAL A 458 6.27 11.00 -8.63
CA VAL A 458 7.24 11.49 -7.64
C VAL A 458 6.87 12.90 -7.17
N ILE A 459 6.51 13.79 -8.11
CA ILE A 459 6.08 15.16 -7.81
C ILE A 459 4.79 15.15 -6.97
N PHE A 460 3.78 14.38 -7.36
CA PHE A 460 2.52 14.27 -6.61
C PHE A 460 2.72 13.68 -5.21
N ARG A 461 3.60 12.69 -5.07
CA ARG A 461 3.95 12.13 -3.76
C ARG A 461 4.60 13.20 -2.88
N ARG A 462 5.56 13.98 -3.41
CA ARG A 462 6.20 15.09 -2.68
C ARG A 462 5.20 16.17 -2.25
N LEU A 463 4.29 16.58 -3.13
CA LEU A 463 3.23 17.56 -2.81
C LEU A 463 2.28 17.01 -1.73
N SER A 464 1.88 15.74 -1.82
CA SER A 464 0.96 15.13 -0.86
C SER A 464 1.50 15.05 0.57
N ILE A 465 2.83 14.97 0.74
CA ILE A 465 3.48 14.97 2.07
C ILE A 465 3.21 16.30 2.77
N GLN A 466 3.16 17.40 2.03
CA GLN A 466 2.88 18.74 2.56
C GLN A 466 1.40 18.96 2.93
N GLY A 467 0.48 18.10 2.45
CA GLY A 467 -0.96 18.23 2.64
C GLY A 467 -1.49 18.00 4.07
N GLY A 468 -0.63 17.65 5.04
CA GLY A 468 -1.00 17.57 6.46
C GLY A 468 -1.96 16.42 6.82
N SER A 469 -1.86 15.27 6.13
CA SER A 469 -2.67 14.07 6.43
C SER A 469 -2.22 13.42 7.75
N LYS A 470 -3.18 12.94 8.56
CA LYS A 470 -2.91 12.30 9.86
C LYS A 470 -2.28 10.90 9.73
N THR A 471 -2.65 10.15 8.68
CA THR A 471 -2.20 8.77 8.47
C THR A 471 -1.57 8.59 7.09
N LYS A 472 -0.67 7.61 6.95
CA LYS A 472 -0.01 7.27 5.68
C LYS A 472 -1.04 6.68 4.70
N THR A 473 -1.94 5.82 5.15
CA THR A 473 -3.07 5.30 4.35
C THR A 473 -3.99 6.40 3.81
N SER A 474 -4.32 7.41 4.62
CA SER A 474 -5.11 8.56 4.16
C SER A 474 -4.34 9.41 3.16
N ARG A 475 -3.02 9.58 3.34
CA ARG A 475 -2.16 10.28 2.40
C ARG A 475 -2.17 9.57 1.04
N GLU A 476 -2.02 8.25 1.01
CA GLU A 476 -2.06 7.46 -0.22
C GLU A 476 -3.41 7.56 -0.95
N ARG A 477 -4.54 7.56 -0.22
CA ARG A 477 -5.86 7.82 -0.81
C ARG A 477 -5.98 9.21 -1.43
N HIS A 478 -5.40 10.25 -0.81
CA HIS A 478 -5.36 11.59 -1.40
C HIS A 478 -4.44 11.65 -2.62
N VAL A 479 -3.28 10.99 -2.59
CA VAL A 479 -2.37 10.86 -3.75
C VAL A 479 -3.09 10.21 -4.93
N LEU A 480 -3.76 9.07 -4.70
CA LEU A 480 -4.60 8.41 -5.70
C LEU A 480 -5.66 9.37 -6.27
N GLY A 481 -6.33 10.13 -5.41
CA GLY A 481 -7.36 11.09 -5.81
C GLY A 481 -6.83 12.21 -6.70
N HIS A 482 -5.67 12.78 -6.39
CA HIS A 482 -5.03 13.83 -7.18
C HIS A 482 -4.42 13.31 -8.48
N LEU A 483 -3.75 12.15 -8.44
CA LEU A 483 -3.24 11.49 -9.64
C LEU A 483 -4.38 11.18 -10.62
N TYR A 484 -5.49 10.65 -10.13
CA TYR A 484 -6.64 10.34 -10.99
C TYR A 484 -7.22 11.60 -11.63
N ALA A 485 -7.41 12.67 -10.86
CA ALA A 485 -7.90 13.95 -11.38
C ALA A 485 -6.94 14.51 -12.45
N PHE A 486 -5.63 14.46 -12.20
CA PHE A 486 -4.62 14.89 -13.15
C PHE A 486 -4.66 14.07 -14.44
N PHE A 487 -4.65 12.73 -14.36
CA PHE A 487 -4.63 11.86 -15.53
C PHE A 487 -5.91 12.00 -16.35
N VAL A 488 -7.08 12.06 -15.71
CA VAL A 488 -8.35 12.26 -16.42
C VAL A 488 -8.41 13.64 -17.07
N PHE A 489 -8.00 14.70 -16.37
CA PHE A 489 -8.06 16.04 -16.93
C PHE A 489 -7.04 16.24 -18.06
N ASN A 490 -5.75 15.98 -17.81
CA ASN A 490 -4.69 16.25 -18.79
C ASN A 490 -4.60 15.17 -19.88
N ASN A 491 -4.55 13.91 -19.49
CA ASN A 491 -4.31 12.84 -20.45
C ASN A 491 -5.58 12.41 -21.16
N LEU A 492 -6.77 12.50 -20.56
CA LEU A 492 -8.02 12.14 -21.25
C LEU A 492 -8.71 13.38 -21.85
N ILE A 493 -9.12 14.36 -21.04
CA ILE A 493 -9.94 15.49 -21.52
C ILE A 493 -9.13 16.43 -22.42
N VAL A 494 -8.04 17.01 -21.90
CA VAL A 494 -7.22 17.97 -22.64
C VAL A 494 -6.64 17.33 -23.90
N PHE A 495 -6.01 16.16 -23.78
CA PHE A 495 -5.44 15.46 -24.93
C PHE A 495 -6.49 15.12 -26.01
N SER A 496 -7.68 14.61 -25.63
CA SER A 496 -8.69 14.20 -26.62
C SER A 496 -9.45 15.38 -27.23
N LEU A 497 -9.53 16.50 -26.53
CA LEU A 497 -10.20 17.71 -27.00
C LEU A 497 -9.23 18.76 -27.55
N PHE A 498 -7.92 18.49 -27.58
CA PHE A 498 -6.91 19.47 -27.97
C PHE A 498 -7.14 20.00 -29.40
N SER A 499 -7.40 19.11 -30.36
CA SER A 499 -7.69 19.49 -31.75
C SER A 499 -8.98 20.32 -31.88
N ALA A 500 -10.04 19.96 -31.14
CA ALA A 500 -11.29 20.72 -31.11
C ALA A 500 -11.12 22.09 -30.45
N ALA A 501 -10.37 22.15 -29.34
CA ALA A 501 -10.08 23.38 -28.62
C ALA A 501 -9.22 24.33 -29.48
N TRP A 502 -8.23 23.79 -30.20
CA TRP A 502 -7.42 24.57 -31.11
C TRP A 502 -8.22 25.09 -32.29
N TYR A 503 -9.04 24.25 -32.91
CA TYR A 503 -9.95 24.68 -33.98
C TYR A 503 -10.86 25.82 -33.53
N PHE A 504 -11.38 25.74 -32.30
CA PHE A 504 -12.18 26.82 -31.73
C PHE A 504 -11.37 28.11 -31.58
N VAL A 505 -10.14 28.03 -31.06
CA VAL A 505 -9.25 29.20 -30.92
C VAL A 505 -8.93 29.79 -32.30
N SER A 506 -8.57 28.98 -33.29
CA SER A 506 -8.28 29.45 -34.64
C SER A 506 -9.51 30.07 -35.30
N PHE A 507 -10.69 29.46 -35.14
CA PHE A 507 -11.94 29.99 -35.67
C PHE A 507 -12.32 31.34 -35.06
N VAL A 508 -12.18 31.47 -33.73
CA VAL A 508 -12.43 32.74 -33.03
C VAL A 508 -11.42 33.80 -33.46
N VAL A 509 -10.14 33.47 -33.59
CA VAL A 509 -9.10 34.41 -34.02
C VAL A 509 -9.34 34.88 -35.46
N ASP A 510 -9.64 33.95 -36.39
CA ASP A 510 -9.93 34.26 -37.80
C ASP A 510 -11.18 35.12 -37.95
N LYS A 511 -12.26 34.82 -37.23
CA LYS A 511 -13.50 35.63 -37.19
C LYS A 511 -13.30 37.00 -36.54
N THR A 512 -12.46 37.09 -35.50
CA THR A 512 -12.13 38.36 -34.84
C THR A 512 -11.27 39.27 -35.74
N GLN A 513 -10.39 38.68 -36.56
CA GLN A 513 -9.64 39.43 -37.58
C GLN A 513 -10.56 39.99 -38.68
N ASN A 514 -11.71 39.36 -38.91
CA ASN A 514 -12.72 39.78 -39.90
C ASN A 514 -13.82 40.72 -39.36
N HIS A 515 -13.64 41.31 -38.15
CA HIS A 515 -14.54 42.32 -37.54
C HIS A 515 -16.00 41.89 -37.25
N GLU A 516 -16.27 40.60 -36.95
CA GLU A 516 -17.56 40.15 -36.41
C GLU A 516 -17.50 39.97 -34.87
N ASP A 517 -18.65 40.14 -34.18
CA ASP A 517 -18.76 39.95 -32.73
C ASP A 517 -18.41 38.51 -32.33
N ALA A 518 -17.33 38.34 -31.56
CA ALA A 518 -16.83 37.05 -31.08
C ALA A 518 -17.91 36.22 -30.36
N TRP A 519 -18.91 36.87 -29.75
CA TRP A 519 -20.02 36.21 -29.06
C TRP A 519 -21.02 35.53 -30.01
N GLN A 520 -21.29 36.11 -31.17
CA GLN A 520 -22.17 35.51 -32.18
C GLN A 520 -21.49 34.34 -32.90
N ALA A 521 -20.18 34.45 -33.15
CA ALA A 521 -19.37 33.35 -33.68
C ALA A 521 -19.34 32.12 -32.74
N ILE A 522 -19.38 32.34 -31.41
CA ILE A 522 -19.47 31.27 -30.42
C ILE A 522 -20.81 30.52 -30.50
N LEU A 523 -21.92 31.25 -30.66
CA LEU A 523 -23.28 30.68 -30.77
C LEU A 523 -23.50 29.91 -32.09
N GLU A 524 -22.89 30.36 -33.20
CA GLU A 524 -22.99 29.70 -34.50
C GLU A 524 -22.05 28.52 -34.69
N SER A 525 -20.95 28.47 -33.93
CA SER A 525 -20.02 27.35 -34.00
C SER A 525 -20.74 26.08 -33.55
N ARG A 526 -20.87 25.10 -34.46
CA ARG A 526 -21.39 23.75 -34.16
C ARG A 526 -20.38 22.99 -33.29
N MET A 527 -20.09 23.50 -32.09
CA MET A 527 -19.06 23.01 -31.16
C MET A 527 -19.24 21.54 -30.85
N TYR A 528 -20.49 21.12 -30.64
CA TYR A 528 -20.81 19.73 -30.33
C TYR A 528 -20.39 18.78 -31.45
N ALA A 529 -20.60 19.14 -32.71
CA ALA A 529 -20.20 18.31 -33.84
C ALA A 529 -18.67 18.22 -33.99
N LYS A 530 -17.97 19.33 -33.75
CA LYS A 530 -16.51 19.35 -33.78
C LYS A 530 -15.89 18.57 -32.61
N LEU A 531 -16.46 18.68 -31.41
CA LEU A 531 -16.07 17.90 -30.23
C LEU A 531 -16.24 16.39 -30.49
N VAL A 532 -17.39 15.95 -31.02
CA VAL A 532 -17.61 14.54 -31.36
C VAL A 532 -16.63 14.09 -32.44
N SER A 533 -16.39 14.90 -33.48
CA SER A 533 -15.41 14.57 -34.51
C SER A 533 -14.00 14.40 -33.95
N ALA A 534 -13.57 15.26 -33.01
CA ALA A 534 -12.27 15.15 -32.35
C ALA A 534 -12.17 13.90 -31.46
N LEU A 535 -13.23 13.57 -30.72
CA LEU A 535 -13.27 12.36 -29.91
C LEU A 535 -13.21 11.09 -30.78
N CYS A 536 -13.91 11.07 -31.92
CA CYS A 536 -13.86 9.96 -32.87
C CYS A 536 -12.47 9.82 -33.51
N THR A 537 -11.82 10.92 -33.91
CA THR A 537 -10.48 10.86 -34.51
C THR A 537 -9.41 10.42 -33.52
N VAL A 538 -9.53 10.78 -32.24
CA VAL A 538 -8.59 10.34 -31.19
C VAL A 538 -8.86 8.90 -30.72
N SER A 539 -10.05 8.34 -30.97
CA SER A 539 -10.41 7.00 -30.48
C SER A 539 -9.43 5.85 -30.85
N PRO A 540 -8.83 5.78 -32.07
CA PRO A 540 -7.90 4.70 -32.40
C PRO A 540 -6.57 4.81 -31.64
N PHE A 541 -6.17 6.03 -31.24
CA PHE A 541 -5.01 6.23 -30.37
C PHE A 541 -5.24 5.54 -29.02
N TRP A 542 -6.41 5.71 -28.41
CA TRP A 542 -6.71 5.09 -27.11
C TRP A 542 -6.75 3.56 -27.17
N VAL A 543 -7.24 2.99 -28.27
CA VAL A 543 -7.20 1.54 -28.51
C VAL A 543 -5.75 1.05 -28.55
N THR A 544 -4.90 1.70 -29.35
CA THR A 544 -3.47 1.37 -29.49
C THR A 544 -2.73 1.55 -28.16
N TYR A 545 -3.02 2.63 -27.44
CA TYR A 545 -2.43 2.95 -26.15
C TYR A 545 -2.75 1.89 -25.08
N LEU A 546 -4.02 1.48 -24.97
CA LEU A 546 -4.44 0.44 -24.03
C LEU A 546 -3.80 -0.91 -24.35
N LEU A 547 -3.62 -1.19 -25.64
CA LEU A 547 -2.99 -2.42 -26.10
C LEU A 547 -1.49 -2.47 -25.77
N GLN A 548 -0.76 -1.38 -26.04
CA GLN A 548 0.65 -1.24 -25.67
C GLN A 548 0.85 -1.36 -24.15
N ARG A 549 -0.15 -0.95 -23.34
CA ARG A 549 -0.06 -1.04 -21.88
C ARG A 549 -0.02 -2.48 -21.36
N ASN A 550 -0.53 -3.46 -22.11
CA ASN A 550 -0.37 -4.88 -21.77
C ASN A 550 1.11 -5.29 -21.64
N LEU A 551 2.00 -4.67 -22.44
CA LEU A 551 3.44 -4.88 -22.38
C LEU A 551 4.02 -4.41 -21.04
N GLY A 552 3.55 -3.29 -20.50
CA GLY A 552 3.94 -2.83 -19.17
C GLY A 552 3.60 -3.83 -18.08
N ALA A 553 2.45 -4.51 -18.17
CA ALA A 553 2.07 -5.53 -17.20
C ALA A 553 3.00 -6.75 -17.21
N ALA A 554 3.54 -7.11 -18.37
CA ALA A 554 4.55 -8.17 -18.50
C ALA A 554 5.93 -7.70 -18.00
N ILE A 555 6.35 -6.45 -18.25
CA ILE A 555 7.59 -5.89 -17.70
C ILE A 555 7.58 -5.94 -16.16
N ASP A 556 6.45 -5.58 -15.54
CA ASP A 556 6.28 -5.66 -14.08
C ASP A 556 6.50 -7.09 -13.55
N LEU A 557 6.11 -8.11 -14.31
CA LEU A 557 6.28 -9.52 -13.93
C LEU A 557 7.76 -9.94 -13.94
N VAL A 558 8.51 -9.56 -14.98
CA VAL A 558 9.92 -9.95 -15.11
C VAL A 558 10.81 -9.17 -14.13
N GLN A 559 10.40 -7.99 -13.65
CA GLN A 559 11.17 -7.18 -12.70
C GLN A 559 12.64 -6.95 -13.12
N LEU A 560 12.92 -6.91 -14.43
CA LEU A 560 14.27 -6.90 -15.00
C LEU A 560 15.17 -5.81 -14.42
N VAL A 561 14.62 -4.61 -14.22
CA VAL A 561 15.36 -3.46 -13.70
C VAL A 561 15.89 -3.74 -12.29
N THR A 562 15.05 -4.30 -11.41
CA THR A 562 15.45 -4.61 -10.04
C THR A 562 16.49 -5.73 -9.99
N MET A 563 16.30 -6.78 -10.81
CA MET A 563 17.25 -7.88 -10.90
C MET A 563 18.61 -7.42 -11.44
N ALA A 564 18.61 -6.64 -12.53
CA ALA A 564 19.82 -6.09 -13.14
C ALA A 564 20.55 -5.14 -12.19
N TRP A 565 19.83 -4.28 -11.47
CA TRP A 565 20.42 -3.38 -10.49
C TRP A 565 21.06 -4.13 -9.32
N VAL A 566 20.39 -5.14 -8.76
CA VAL A 566 20.95 -5.95 -7.67
C VAL A 566 22.19 -6.73 -8.13
N TRP A 567 22.17 -7.31 -9.33
CA TRP A 567 23.34 -7.98 -9.91
C TRP A 567 24.49 -7.00 -10.14
N PHE A 568 24.22 -5.83 -10.73
CA PHE A 568 25.20 -4.78 -10.97
C PHE A 568 25.81 -4.27 -9.66
N ALA A 569 24.98 -3.98 -8.66
CA ALA A 569 25.43 -3.46 -7.38
C ALA A 569 26.24 -4.49 -6.58
N LYS A 570 25.88 -5.78 -6.63
CA LYS A 570 26.67 -6.84 -6.00
C LYS A 570 28.03 -7.06 -6.68
N THR A 571 28.10 -6.84 -8.00
CA THR A 571 29.32 -7.11 -8.78
C THR A 571 30.31 -5.94 -8.73
N PHE A 572 29.83 -4.71 -8.87
CA PHE A 572 30.68 -3.52 -9.02
C PHE A 572 30.77 -2.65 -7.76
N LEU A 573 29.81 -2.72 -6.84
CA LEU A 573 29.84 -1.95 -5.59
C LEU A 573 30.26 -2.85 -4.41
N SER A 574 30.65 -2.22 -3.29
CA SER A 574 30.87 -2.89 -2.00
C SER A 574 29.63 -2.65 -1.13
N PRO A 575 28.57 -3.46 -1.25
CA PRO A 575 27.35 -3.27 -0.47
C PRO A 575 27.63 -3.48 1.01
N THR A 576 26.96 -2.70 1.87
CA THR A 576 27.01 -2.95 3.32
C THR A 576 26.24 -4.23 3.65
N PRO A 577 26.57 -4.94 4.74
CA PRO A 577 25.81 -6.11 5.18
C PRO A 577 24.31 -5.81 5.32
N ARG A 578 23.97 -4.64 5.86
CA ARG A 578 22.59 -4.16 5.94
C ARG A 578 21.95 -4.01 4.55
N GLN A 579 22.60 -3.33 3.61
CA GLN A 579 22.06 -3.18 2.24
C GLN A 579 21.87 -4.53 1.54
N ALA A 580 22.78 -5.49 1.78
CA ALA A 580 22.63 -6.84 1.25
C ALA A 580 21.38 -7.54 1.82
N ILE A 581 21.13 -7.42 3.12
CA ILE A 581 19.92 -7.93 3.78
C ILE A 581 18.66 -7.23 3.24
N GLU A 582 18.68 -5.89 3.13
CA GLU A 582 17.57 -5.09 2.60
C GLU A 582 17.18 -5.49 1.17
N TRP A 583 18.14 -5.83 0.31
CA TRP A 583 17.86 -6.29 -1.06
C TRP A 583 17.23 -7.69 -1.13
N THR A 584 17.38 -8.50 -0.08
CA THR A 584 16.65 -9.78 0.04
C THR A 584 15.22 -9.60 0.55
N ALA A 585 14.91 -8.45 1.14
CA ALA A 585 13.59 -8.16 1.65
C ALA A 585 12.58 -7.96 0.50
N PRO A 586 11.33 -8.46 0.65
CA PRO A 586 10.29 -8.26 -0.36
C PRO A 586 9.93 -6.76 -0.48
N PRO A 587 9.83 -6.21 -1.70
CA PRO A 587 9.48 -4.82 -1.90
C PRO A 587 8.01 -4.52 -1.54
N PRO A 588 7.69 -3.29 -1.09
CA PRO A 588 6.32 -2.89 -0.81
C PRO A 588 5.50 -2.65 -2.09
N PHE A 589 4.22 -3.03 -2.07
CA PHE A 589 3.30 -2.76 -3.19
C PHE A 589 2.78 -1.32 -3.19
N ASP A 590 2.95 -0.58 -4.29
CA ASP A 590 2.46 0.80 -4.42
C ASP A 590 1.01 0.86 -4.93
N TYR A 591 0.06 0.67 -4.01
CA TYR A 591 -1.37 0.65 -4.32
C TYR A 591 -1.87 1.90 -5.06
N ALA A 592 -1.42 3.09 -4.67
CA ALA A 592 -1.95 4.34 -5.22
C ALA A 592 -1.65 4.47 -6.73
N SER A 593 -0.44 4.11 -7.15
CA SER A 593 -0.03 4.18 -8.55
C SER A 593 -0.79 3.16 -9.41
N TYR A 594 -0.88 1.90 -8.97
CA TYR A 594 -1.59 0.86 -9.73
C TYR A 594 -3.10 1.11 -9.80
N TYR A 595 -3.75 1.50 -8.69
CA TYR A 595 -5.16 1.87 -8.72
C TYR A 595 -5.44 3.05 -9.64
N ASN A 596 -4.54 4.04 -9.68
CA ASN A 596 -4.68 5.18 -10.59
C ASN A 596 -4.69 4.73 -12.05
N TYR A 597 -3.72 3.89 -12.45
CA TYR A 597 -3.65 3.38 -13.81
C TYR A 597 -4.89 2.58 -14.20
N PHE A 598 -5.35 1.67 -13.35
CA PHE A 598 -6.55 0.88 -13.64
C PHE A 598 -7.82 1.72 -13.71
N LEU A 599 -7.99 2.68 -12.79
CA LEU A 599 -9.13 3.61 -12.84
C LEU A 599 -9.07 4.47 -14.10
N PHE A 600 -7.90 4.95 -14.49
CA PHE A 600 -7.71 5.73 -15.71
C PHE A 600 -8.07 4.90 -16.95
N TYR A 601 -7.55 3.68 -17.09
CA TYR A 601 -7.87 2.80 -18.23
C TYR A 601 -9.35 2.44 -18.29
N ALA A 602 -9.97 2.15 -17.13
CA ALA A 602 -11.41 1.93 -17.07
C ALA A 602 -12.19 3.20 -17.49
N THR A 603 -11.74 4.39 -17.08
CA THR A 603 -12.38 5.65 -17.44
C THR A 603 -12.29 5.90 -18.94
N VAL A 604 -11.11 5.74 -19.55
CA VAL A 604 -10.92 5.82 -21.01
C VAL A 604 -11.85 4.84 -21.71
N ALA A 605 -11.88 3.58 -21.28
CA ALA A 605 -12.70 2.56 -21.91
C ALA A 605 -14.21 2.87 -21.80
N PHE A 606 -14.70 3.39 -20.67
CA PHE A 606 -16.10 3.83 -20.56
C PHE A 606 -16.41 5.01 -21.48
N CYS A 607 -15.51 5.99 -21.57
CA CYS A 607 -15.71 7.19 -22.39
C CYS A 607 -15.76 6.89 -23.88
N PHE A 608 -14.90 5.97 -24.34
CA PHE A 608 -14.83 5.57 -25.75
C PHE A 608 -15.64 4.31 -26.06
N ALA A 609 -16.35 3.72 -25.09
CA ALA A 609 -17.14 2.50 -25.26
C ALA A 609 -18.16 2.61 -26.41
N THR A 610 -18.85 3.75 -26.48
CA THR A 610 -19.88 4.01 -27.50
C THR A 610 -19.33 4.64 -28.77
N LEU A 611 -18.16 5.26 -28.71
CA LEU A 611 -17.47 5.85 -29.85
C LEU A 611 -16.76 4.79 -30.69
N GLN A 612 -15.99 3.93 -30.04
CA GLN A 612 -15.21 2.85 -30.65
C GLN A 612 -15.38 1.57 -29.81
N PRO A 613 -16.39 0.72 -30.11
CA PRO A 613 -16.70 -0.45 -29.30
C PRO A 613 -15.54 -1.47 -29.18
N ILE A 614 -14.59 -1.46 -30.12
CA ILE A 614 -13.36 -2.29 -30.07
C ILE A 614 -12.50 -2.00 -28.82
N VAL A 615 -12.65 -0.84 -28.18
CA VAL A 615 -11.92 -0.53 -26.94
C VAL A 615 -12.32 -1.47 -25.79
N LEU A 616 -13.55 -1.99 -25.81
CA LEU A 616 -14.09 -2.87 -24.77
C LEU A 616 -13.39 -4.24 -24.69
N PRO A 617 -13.29 -5.03 -25.78
CA PRO A 617 -12.57 -6.31 -25.75
C PRO A 617 -11.07 -6.13 -25.45
N VAL A 618 -10.45 -5.05 -25.96
CA VAL A 618 -9.03 -4.74 -25.67
C VAL A 618 -8.83 -4.48 -24.18
N THR A 619 -9.73 -3.72 -23.57
CA THR A 619 -9.69 -3.44 -22.12
C THR A 619 -10.02 -4.69 -21.29
N ALA A 620 -10.94 -5.54 -21.76
CA ALA A 620 -11.24 -6.81 -21.12
C ALA A 620 -10.03 -7.76 -21.11
N LEU A 621 -9.29 -7.83 -22.22
CA LEU A 621 -8.03 -8.56 -22.32
C LEU A 621 -7.01 -7.99 -21.33
N TYR A 622 -6.86 -6.66 -21.27
CA TYR A 622 -5.96 -6.00 -20.34
C TYR A 622 -6.22 -6.39 -18.88
N PHE A 623 -7.45 -6.23 -18.40
CA PHE A 623 -7.78 -6.61 -17.02
C PHE A 623 -7.73 -8.13 -16.81
N GLY A 624 -7.93 -8.94 -17.86
CA GLY A 624 -7.78 -10.39 -17.81
C GLY A 624 -6.35 -10.83 -17.53
N VAL A 625 -5.40 -10.36 -18.34
CA VAL A 625 -3.97 -10.64 -18.18
C VAL A 625 -3.48 -10.04 -16.86
N ASP A 626 -3.81 -8.78 -16.60
CA ASP A 626 -3.29 -8.08 -15.43
C ASP A 626 -3.80 -8.68 -14.11
N ALA A 627 -5.07 -9.10 -14.02
CA ALA A 627 -5.59 -9.78 -12.83
C ALA A 627 -4.84 -11.08 -12.51
N MET A 628 -4.36 -11.81 -13.52
CA MET A 628 -3.55 -13.03 -13.32
C MET A 628 -2.12 -12.69 -12.88
N LEU A 629 -1.46 -11.77 -13.59
CA LEU A 629 -0.07 -11.40 -13.29
C LEU A 629 0.07 -10.73 -11.93
N LYS A 630 -0.86 -9.83 -11.58
CA LYS A 630 -0.83 -9.14 -10.28
C LYS A 630 -1.19 -10.07 -9.13
N LYS A 631 -2.01 -11.10 -9.37
CA LYS A 631 -2.24 -12.15 -8.38
C LYS A 631 -0.93 -12.89 -8.07
N TYR A 632 -0.13 -13.22 -9.08
CA TYR A 632 1.21 -13.80 -8.87
C TYR A 632 2.11 -12.86 -8.06
N LEU A 633 2.23 -11.60 -8.48
CA LEU A 633 3.10 -10.61 -7.86
C LEU A 633 2.74 -10.35 -6.38
N LEU A 634 1.46 -10.24 -6.05
CA LEU A 634 0.99 -10.05 -4.68
C LEU A 634 1.15 -11.32 -3.81
N MET A 635 1.02 -12.51 -4.40
CA MET A 635 1.24 -13.76 -3.67
C MET A 635 2.72 -13.97 -3.33
N TYR A 636 3.63 -13.77 -4.29
CA TYR A 636 5.01 -14.25 -4.16
C TYR A 636 6.07 -13.16 -3.97
N VAL A 637 5.84 -11.95 -4.46
CA VAL A 637 6.88 -10.90 -4.56
C VAL A 637 6.61 -9.74 -3.61
N PHE A 638 5.46 -9.08 -3.74
CA PHE A 638 5.19 -7.83 -3.03
C PHE A 638 4.52 -8.03 -1.67
N VAL A 639 4.89 -7.16 -0.74
CA VAL A 639 4.35 -7.08 0.62
C VAL A 639 3.53 -5.81 0.79
N THR A 640 2.43 -5.90 1.53
CA THR A 640 1.56 -4.79 1.89
C THR A 640 2.16 -4.08 3.11
N LYS A 641 2.68 -2.85 2.93
CA LYS A 641 3.42 -2.17 4.01
C LYS A 641 2.51 -1.78 5.18
N ASN A 642 1.38 -1.14 4.87
CA ASN A 642 0.37 -0.73 5.82
C ASN A 642 -0.98 -1.27 5.35
N GLU A 643 -1.67 -2.03 6.20
CA GLU A 643 -3.06 -2.43 5.91
C GLU A 643 -4.03 -1.30 6.27
N SER A 644 -4.78 -0.82 5.27
CA SER A 644 -5.89 0.11 5.41
C SER A 644 -7.21 -0.57 5.77
N GLY A 645 -7.29 -1.90 5.65
CA GLY A 645 -8.51 -2.63 5.92
C GLY A 645 -9.61 -2.43 4.86
N GLY A 646 -9.24 -2.12 3.62
CA GLY A 646 -10.18 -1.94 2.53
C GLY A 646 -10.77 -0.55 2.38
N ALA A 647 -10.26 0.45 3.11
CA ALA A 647 -10.77 1.82 3.00
C ALA A 647 -10.58 2.45 1.60
N PHE A 648 -9.68 1.88 0.78
CA PHE A 648 -9.52 2.27 -0.63
C PHE A 648 -10.77 2.02 -1.48
N TRP A 649 -11.58 1.00 -1.14
CA TRP A 649 -12.77 0.61 -1.92
C TRP A 649 -13.73 1.78 -2.16
N ARG A 650 -13.98 2.60 -1.14
CA ARG A 650 -14.85 3.78 -1.23
C ARG A 650 -14.38 4.77 -2.30
N VAL A 651 -13.07 4.98 -2.41
CA VAL A 651 -12.47 5.89 -3.40
C VAL A 651 -12.65 5.28 -4.79
N LEU A 652 -12.33 3.99 -4.97
CA LEU A 652 -12.47 3.29 -6.25
C LEU A 652 -13.91 3.33 -6.77
N PHE A 653 -14.88 3.00 -5.91
CA PHE A 653 -16.30 3.04 -6.23
C PHE A 653 -16.75 4.43 -6.69
N ASN A 654 -16.38 5.47 -5.96
CA ASN A 654 -16.72 6.85 -6.31
C ASN A 654 -16.10 7.29 -7.65
N ARG A 655 -14.90 6.80 -8.00
CA ARG A 655 -14.25 7.11 -9.28
C ARG A 655 -14.86 6.35 -10.46
N LEU A 656 -15.29 5.11 -10.27
CA LEU A 656 -16.01 4.36 -11.32
C LEU A 656 -17.36 4.99 -11.63
N ILE A 657 -18.11 5.44 -10.62
CA ILE A 657 -19.37 6.19 -10.86
C ILE A 657 -19.10 7.50 -11.59
N PHE A 658 -18.02 8.21 -11.25
CA PHE A 658 -17.64 9.40 -11.98
C PHE A 658 -17.32 9.09 -13.46
N ALA A 659 -16.61 7.98 -13.72
CA ALA A 659 -16.28 7.55 -15.07
C ALA A 659 -17.52 7.22 -15.91
N THR A 660 -18.53 6.54 -15.34
CA THR A 660 -19.80 6.27 -16.05
C THR A 660 -20.62 7.54 -16.28
N ILE A 661 -20.65 8.46 -15.31
CA ILE A 661 -21.28 9.78 -15.50
C ILE A 661 -20.60 10.53 -16.65
N LEU A 662 -19.27 10.50 -16.72
CA LEU A 662 -18.52 11.13 -17.80
C LEU A 662 -18.82 10.48 -19.16
N ALA A 663 -18.94 9.15 -19.21
CA ALA A 663 -19.37 8.43 -20.41
C ALA A 663 -20.79 8.82 -20.85
N ASN A 664 -21.73 8.98 -19.92
CA ASN A 664 -23.09 9.45 -20.23
C ASN A 664 -23.12 10.86 -20.79
N VAL A 665 -22.23 11.75 -20.33
CA VAL A 665 -22.07 13.09 -20.91
C VAL A 665 -21.57 13.02 -22.36
N ILE A 666 -20.62 12.13 -22.65
CA ILE A 666 -20.14 11.91 -24.03
C ILE A 666 -21.26 11.34 -24.90
N ILE A 667 -22.08 10.42 -24.39
CA ILE A 667 -23.21 9.87 -25.14
C ILE A 667 -24.25 10.94 -25.44
N ALA A 668 -24.57 11.80 -24.46
CA ALA A 668 -25.45 12.95 -24.66
C ALA A 668 -24.90 13.91 -25.73
N LEU A 669 -23.57 14.12 -25.76
CA LEU A 669 -22.90 14.91 -26.78
C LEU A 669 -23.06 14.31 -28.18
N VAL A 670 -22.87 13.00 -28.33
CA VAL A 670 -23.07 12.30 -29.60
C VAL A 670 -24.54 12.37 -30.04
N ALA A 671 -25.48 12.12 -29.13
CA ALA A 671 -26.91 12.23 -29.39
C ALA A 671 -27.31 13.64 -29.83
N LYS A 672 -26.69 14.69 -29.28
CA LYS A 672 -26.95 16.09 -29.69
C LYS A 672 -26.33 16.46 -31.03
N SER A 673 -25.16 15.89 -31.36
CA SER A 673 -24.42 16.16 -32.60
C SER A 673 -25.13 15.57 -33.81
N SER A 674 -25.51 14.30 -33.72
CA SER A 674 -26.02 13.54 -34.87
C SER A 674 -27.53 13.26 -34.78
N GLY A 675 -28.16 13.48 -33.62
CA GLY A 675 -29.57 13.14 -33.35
C GLY A 675 -30.44 14.32 -32.91
N THR A 676 -31.59 14.00 -32.29
CA THR A 676 -32.61 14.96 -31.86
C THR A 676 -32.57 15.25 -30.36
N TRP A 677 -33.13 16.40 -29.94
CA TRP A 677 -33.22 16.77 -28.52
C TRP A 677 -33.96 15.73 -27.66
N ASN A 678 -34.92 14.99 -28.24
CA ASN A 678 -35.64 13.91 -27.56
C ASN A 678 -34.69 12.81 -27.04
N MET A 679 -33.64 12.48 -27.79
CA MET A 679 -32.63 11.50 -27.37
C MET A 679 -31.83 12.00 -26.16
N VAL A 680 -31.51 13.29 -26.12
CA VAL A 680 -30.78 13.92 -25.01
C VAL A 680 -31.63 13.87 -23.74
N PHE A 681 -32.94 14.16 -23.84
CA PHE A 681 -33.86 14.04 -22.70
C PHE A 681 -33.96 12.61 -22.16
N CYS A 682 -33.81 11.59 -23.00
CA CYS A 682 -33.77 10.18 -22.55
C CYS A 682 -32.46 9.77 -21.87
N VAL A 683 -31.34 10.45 -22.14
CA VAL A 683 -30.03 10.18 -21.52
C VAL A 683 -29.86 10.98 -20.22
N ALA A 684 -30.46 12.17 -20.12
CA ALA A 684 -30.33 13.06 -18.97
C ALA A 684 -30.64 12.43 -17.59
N PRO A 685 -31.59 11.49 -17.42
CA PRO A 685 -31.86 10.84 -16.13
C PRO A 685 -30.74 9.93 -15.63
N LEU A 686 -29.94 9.33 -16.52
CA LEU A 686 -28.89 8.36 -16.18
C LEU A 686 -27.87 8.88 -15.14
N PRO A 687 -27.24 10.07 -15.31
CA PRO A 687 -26.31 10.59 -14.30
C PRO A 687 -26.96 10.83 -12.93
N PHE A 688 -28.23 11.26 -12.89
CA PHE A 688 -28.95 11.43 -11.62
C PHE A 688 -29.24 10.09 -10.94
N LEU A 689 -29.60 9.07 -11.72
CA LEU A 689 -29.79 7.70 -11.23
C LEU A 689 -28.47 7.15 -10.65
N MET A 690 -27.34 7.40 -11.29
CA MET A 690 -26.01 7.02 -10.78
C MET A 690 -25.66 7.72 -9.46
N ILE A 691 -26.02 9.00 -9.30
CA ILE A 691 -25.86 9.73 -8.03
C ILE A 691 -26.79 9.16 -6.96
N GLY A 692 -28.05 8.86 -7.30
CA GLY A 692 -29.00 8.19 -6.39
C GLY A 692 -28.47 6.84 -5.91
N PHE A 693 -27.95 6.02 -6.83
CA PHE A 693 -27.32 4.74 -6.54
C PHE A 693 -26.10 4.87 -5.62
N LYS A 694 -25.27 5.90 -5.83
CA LYS A 694 -24.14 6.22 -4.93
C LYS A 694 -24.63 6.50 -3.51
N ILE A 695 -25.65 7.36 -3.36
CA ILE A 695 -26.21 7.73 -2.05
C ILE A 695 -26.82 6.50 -1.36
N TYR A 696 -27.52 5.65 -2.11
CA TYR A 696 -28.07 4.39 -1.62
C TYR A 696 -26.97 3.46 -1.08
N CYS A 697 -25.90 3.24 -1.84
CA CYS A 697 -24.79 2.39 -1.41
C CYS A 697 -24.06 2.97 -0.20
N MET A 698 -23.83 4.28 -0.17
CA MET A 698 -23.21 4.97 0.97
C MET A 698 -24.04 4.79 2.25
N LYS A 699 -25.36 5.02 2.21
CA LYS A 699 -26.21 4.86 3.39
C LYS A 699 -26.28 3.40 3.86
N THR A 700 -26.36 2.46 2.93
CA THR A 700 -26.62 1.04 3.22
C THR A 700 -25.36 0.29 3.69
N PHE A 701 -24.20 0.57 3.09
CA PHE A 701 -23.02 -0.26 3.27
C PHE A 701 -21.85 0.42 3.99
N ASP A 702 -21.68 1.75 3.86
CA ASP A 702 -20.47 2.39 4.41
C ASP A 702 -20.37 2.28 5.92
N SER A 703 -21.48 2.46 6.63
CA SER A 703 -21.49 2.40 8.10
C SER A 703 -21.00 1.05 8.62
N ASP A 704 -21.39 -0.04 7.95
CA ASP A 704 -21.04 -1.42 8.32
C ASP A 704 -19.59 -1.77 8.00
N CYS A 705 -18.99 -1.10 7.03
CA CYS A 705 -17.58 -1.30 6.66
C CYS A 705 -16.61 -0.58 7.62
N GLU A 706 -17.08 0.42 8.37
CA GLU A 706 -16.25 1.27 9.23
C GLU A 706 -16.36 0.91 10.72
N PHE A 707 -17.55 0.53 11.18
CA PHE A 707 -17.80 0.25 12.60
C PHE A 707 -18.13 -1.22 12.86
N TYR A 708 -17.53 -1.80 13.90
CA TYR A 708 -17.78 -3.18 14.32
C TYR A 708 -19.14 -3.33 15.02
N ASN A 709 -19.42 -2.50 16.03
CA ASN A 709 -20.72 -2.45 16.68
C ASN A 709 -21.31 -1.03 16.57
N ARG A 710 -22.64 -0.96 16.47
CA ARG A 710 -23.44 0.28 16.39
C ARG A 710 -24.37 0.44 17.59
N ALA A 711 -24.59 -0.62 18.37
CA ALA A 711 -25.48 -0.60 19.51
C ALA A 711 -24.93 0.35 20.58
N ASN A 712 -25.82 1.15 21.18
CA ASN A 712 -25.50 1.86 22.41
C ASN A 712 -25.42 0.79 23.50
N LEU A 713 -24.21 0.40 23.85
CA LEU A 713 -23.95 -0.55 24.93
C LEU A 713 -24.06 0.19 26.26
N THR A 714 -25.28 0.51 26.66
CA THR A 714 -25.60 1.01 28.00
C THR A 714 -25.76 -0.13 29.00
N ASP A 715 -25.97 -1.36 28.50
CA ASP A 715 -26.22 -2.52 29.33
C ASP A 715 -24.92 -3.27 29.64
N ALA A 716 -24.46 -3.13 30.89
CA ALA A 716 -23.22 -3.73 31.39
C ALA A 716 -23.35 -5.24 31.64
N GLU A 717 -24.57 -5.75 31.83
CA GLU A 717 -24.83 -7.17 32.12
C GLU A 717 -24.78 -8.04 30.85
N ALA A 718 -25.19 -7.52 29.70
CA ALA A 718 -25.25 -8.29 28.45
C ALA A 718 -23.89 -8.71 27.87
N LEU A 719 -22.78 -8.11 28.36
CA LEU A 719 -21.44 -8.33 27.81
C LEU A 719 -20.48 -9.09 28.74
N GLY A 720 -20.92 -9.48 29.94
CA GLY A 720 -20.08 -10.21 30.89
C GLY A 720 -18.83 -9.42 31.25
N ALA A 721 -18.92 -8.62 32.32
CA ALA A 721 -17.76 -7.99 32.95
C ALA A 721 -16.86 -9.06 33.60
N ASN A 722 -16.23 -9.92 32.80
CA ASN A 722 -15.09 -10.70 33.23
C ASN A 722 -14.00 -9.69 33.58
N THR A 723 -13.63 -9.64 34.85
CA THR A 723 -12.61 -8.76 35.38
C THR A 723 -11.34 -8.96 34.55
N SER A 724 -11.04 -7.99 33.67
CA SER A 724 -9.88 -8.10 32.79
C SER A 724 -8.61 -8.08 33.64
N ASP A 725 -7.66 -8.93 33.26
CA ASP A 725 -6.39 -9.05 33.95
C ASP A 725 -5.68 -7.69 33.96
N LYS A 726 -5.41 -7.09 35.14
CA LYS A 726 -4.82 -5.74 35.27
C LYS A 726 -3.58 -5.57 34.37
N LYS A 727 -2.79 -6.64 34.21
CA LYS A 727 -1.60 -6.70 33.33
C LYS A 727 -1.91 -6.47 31.85
N ALA A 728 -3.04 -6.92 31.32
CA ALA A 728 -3.43 -6.69 29.93
C ALA A 728 -3.82 -5.22 29.70
N SER A 729 -4.51 -4.62 30.68
CA SER A 729 -4.92 -3.22 30.66
C SER A 729 -3.74 -2.24 30.84
N ASP A 730 -2.70 -2.60 31.60
CA ASP A 730 -1.46 -1.80 31.73
C ASP A 730 -0.62 -1.81 30.44
N ARG A 731 -0.65 -2.91 29.68
CA ARG A 731 0.03 -3.00 28.36
C ARG A 731 -0.62 -2.13 27.26
N LEU A 732 -1.90 -1.75 27.40
CA LEU A 732 -2.58 -0.85 26.48
C LEU A 732 -2.05 0.59 26.56
N ASN A 733 -1.68 1.05 27.76
CA ASN A 733 -1.27 2.42 28.02
C ASN A 733 0.14 2.75 27.44
N THR A 734 1.04 1.77 27.47
CA THR A 734 2.46 1.99 27.16
C THR A 734 2.80 2.06 25.67
N LYS A 735 1.85 1.80 24.76
CA LYS A 735 2.16 1.54 23.34
C LYS A 735 1.73 2.61 22.35
N PHE A 736 0.77 3.48 22.68
CA PHE A 736 0.36 4.61 21.82
C PHE A 736 1.17 5.90 22.07
N GLY A 737 2.45 5.75 22.44
CA GLY A 737 3.41 6.84 22.53
C GLY A 737 4.06 7.18 21.18
N HIS A 738 4.75 8.31 21.12
CA HIS A 738 5.55 8.65 19.95
C HIS A 738 6.73 7.64 19.80
N PRO A 739 7.00 7.08 18.60
CA PRO A 739 7.99 6.01 18.41
C PRO A 739 9.40 6.39 18.84
N ALA A 740 9.76 7.67 18.72
CA ALA A 740 11.04 8.20 19.20
C ALA A 740 11.34 7.89 20.69
N LEU A 741 10.32 7.67 21.51
CA LEU A 741 10.47 7.43 22.94
C LEU A 741 10.92 6.01 23.26
N TYR A 742 10.39 5.00 22.55
CA TYR A 742 10.60 3.59 22.87
C TYR A 742 11.34 2.79 21.79
N LYS A 743 11.47 3.30 20.56
CA LYS A 743 12.17 2.59 19.47
C LYS A 743 13.64 2.41 19.84
N PRO A 744 14.20 1.18 19.77
CA PRO A 744 15.63 0.98 19.97
C PRO A 744 16.44 1.75 18.92
N LEU A 745 17.66 2.17 19.29
CA LEU A 745 18.55 2.88 18.37
C LEU A 745 19.25 1.90 17.43
N LEU A 746 19.50 2.38 16.20
CA LEU A 746 20.12 1.60 15.14
C LEU A 746 21.59 1.30 15.49
N THR A 747 21.95 0.02 15.59
CA THR A 747 23.36 -0.36 15.82
C THR A 747 24.08 -0.58 14.48
N PRO A 748 25.37 -0.24 14.37
CA PRO A 748 26.15 -0.48 13.15
C PRO A 748 26.37 -1.99 12.93
N MET A 749 26.18 -2.45 11.69
CA MET A 749 26.33 -3.84 11.27
C MET A 749 27.58 -4.04 10.42
N VAL A 750 28.38 -5.06 10.76
CA VAL A 750 29.66 -5.36 10.11
C VAL A 750 29.74 -6.83 9.77
N HIS A 751 30.40 -7.14 8.65
CA HIS A 751 30.58 -8.50 8.19
C HIS A 751 31.51 -9.30 9.12
N ALA A 752 31.21 -10.58 9.38
CA ALA A 752 32.02 -11.42 10.28
C ALA A 752 33.50 -11.51 9.90
N LYS A 753 33.81 -11.60 8.61
CA LYS A 753 35.20 -11.57 8.11
C LYS A 753 35.98 -10.30 8.50
N ALA A 754 35.27 -9.20 8.70
CA ALA A 754 35.82 -7.90 9.02
C ALA A 754 35.81 -7.60 10.53
N ALA A 755 35.22 -8.45 11.35
CA ALA A 755 35.03 -8.21 12.78
C ALA A 755 36.36 -8.20 13.58
N ALA A 756 37.34 -9.02 13.18
CA ALA A 756 38.66 -9.04 13.83
C ALA A 756 39.43 -7.74 13.58
N ALA A 757 39.56 -7.34 12.31
CA ALA A 757 40.17 -6.07 11.92
C ALA A 757 39.45 -4.85 12.53
N LEU A 758 38.12 -4.92 12.68
CA LEU A 758 37.35 -3.84 13.28
C LEU A 758 37.72 -3.61 14.75
N LYS A 759 37.96 -4.65 15.55
CA LYS A 759 38.31 -4.50 16.97
C LYS A 759 39.59 -3.70 17.18
N GLU A 760 40.54 -3.79 16.25
CA GLU A 760 41.81 -3.05 16.30
C GLU A 760 41.65 -1.58 15.88
N ILE A 761 40.70 -1.30 14.99
CA ILE A 761 40.54 0.01 14.35
C ILE A 761 39.48 0.86 15.06
N TYR A 762 38.45 0.21 15.58
CA TYR A 762 37.28 0.84 16.17
C TYR A 762 37.35 0.80 17.69
N GLN A 763 37.68 1.94 18.29
CA GLN A 763 37.66 2.15 19.75
C GLN A 763 36.26 2.58 20.26
N GLY A 764 35.23 2.44 19.43
CA GLY A 764 33.87 2.82 19.79
C GLY A 764 33.20 1.79 20.71
N ARG A 765 32.36 2.29 21.64
CA ARG A 765 31.55 1.56 22.64
C ARG A 765 32.26 0.57 23.56
N LEU A 766 33.59 0.56 23.61
CA LEU A 766 34.32 -0.14 24.66
C LEU A 766 34.25 0.73 25.92
N ASP A 767 33.62 0.19 26.96
CA ASP A 767 33.69 0.67 28.34
C ASP A 767 32.79 1.86 28.72
N GLN A 768 31.47 1.67 28.66
CA GLN A 768 30.61 2.31 29.65
C GLN A 768 29.71 1.26 30.29
N GLY A 769 30.00 1.00 31.56
CA GLY A 769 29.17 0.22 32.46
C GLY A 769 27.71 0.66 32.43
N ASP A 770 26.89 -0.35 32.61
CA ASP A 770 25.45 -0.29 32.73
C ASP A 770 25.00 0.82 33.69
N THR A 771 24.42 1.89 33.14
CA THR A 771 23.33 2.62 33.80
C THR A 771 22.13 2.50 32.88
N GLY A 772 21.57 1.28 32.86
CA GLY A 772 20.24 0.99 32.37
C GLY A 772 19.30 2.10 32.84
N GLY A 773 18.91 2.94 31.89
CA GLY A 773 18.03 4.06 32.14
C GLY A 773 16.70 3.54 32.65
N GLU A 774 16.38 3.95 33.86
CA GLU A 774 15.04 4.00 34.44
C GLU A 774 14.12 4.76 33.46
N TYR A 775 13.54 4.02 32.54
CA TYR A 775 12.28 4.35 31.89
C TYR A 775 11.44 3.08 31.93
N SER A 776 11.21 2.59 33.15
CA SER A 776 10.34 1.48 33.46
C SER A 776 9.12 1.97 34.25
N ASP A 777 8.29 2.79 33.62
CA ASP A 777 6.84 2.68 33.84
C ASP A 777 6.26 1.42 33.15
N ILE A 778 7.14 0.58 32.62
CA ILE A 778 6.90 -0.84 32.37
C ILE A 778 7.13 -1.55 33.70
N ALA A 779 6.03 -1.94 34.36
CA ALA A 779 6.05 -2.78 35.55
C ALA A 779 7.12 -3.88 35.44
N MET A 780 8.17 -3.78 36.27
CA MET A 780 9.12 -4.87 36.44
C MET A 780 8.35 -6.07 36.98
N ASN A 781 8.38 -7.19 36.27
CA ASN A 781 8.00 -8.45 36.89
C ASN A 781 9.06 -8.79 37.94
N PRO A 782 8.67 -9.31 39.12
CA PRO A 782 9.63 -9.88 40.06
C PRO A 782 10.43 -10.99 39.36
N MET A 783 11.75 -10.97 39.52
CA MET A 783 12.63 -11.99 38.95
C MET A 783 12.26 -13.37 39.53
N LEU A 784 11.93 -14.32 38.65
CA LEU A 784 11.78 -15.72 39.02
C LEU A 784 13.17 -16.34 39.17
N ALA A 785 13.43 -16.94 40.33
CA ALA A 785 14.72 -17.53 40.73
C ALA A 785 15.21 -18.69 39.83
N SER A 786 14.40 -19.16 38.87
CA SER A 786 14.70 -20.31 38.01
C SER A 786 15.20 -19.95 36.61
N GLN A 787 15.47 -18.68 36.31
CA GLN A 787 16.00 -18.25 35.01
C GLN A 787 17.35 -17.54 35.18
N PRO A 788 18.46 -18.09 34.66
CA PRO A 788 19.72 -17.36 34.63
C PRO A 788 19.58 -16.16 33.69
N GLY A 789 20.03 -15.00 34.17
CA GLY A 789 19.98 -13.73 33.44
C GLY A 789 20.64 -13.81 32.06
N LYS A 790 20.17 -12.99 31.12
CA LYS A 790 20.76 -12.86 29.78
C LYS A 790 22.26 -12.57 29.88
N SER A 791 23.09 -13.50 29.43
CA SER A 791 24.50 -13.26 29.17
C SER A 791 24.67 -12.64 27.78
N ALA A 792 24.94 -11.34 27.71
CA ALA A 792 25.85 -10.70 26.76
C ALA A 792 25.69 -9.17 26.84
N GLU A 793 26.79 -8.50 27.20
CA GLU A 793 26.96 -7.07 26.97
C GLU A 793 26.65 -6.74 25.50
N PRO A 794 25.90 -5.66 25.21
CA PRO A 794 25.66 -5.26 23.84
C PRO A 794 26.99 -4.84 23.21
N ALA A 795 27.54 -5.70 22.35
CA ALA A 795 28.76 -5.42 21.61
C ALA A 795 28.66 -4.04 20.90
N PRO A 796 29.81 -3.36 20.70
CA PRO A 796 29.83 -2.04 20.07
C PRO A 796 29.19 -1.96 18.69
N PHE A 797 29.26 -3.07 17.99
CA PHE A 797 28.79 -3.29 16.64
C PHE A 797 28.21 -4.71 16.58
N GLU A 798 27.31 -4.91 15.63
CA GLU A 798 26.74 -6.21 15.39
C GLU A 798 27.48 -6.92 14.26
N VAL A 799 27.95 -8.13 14.58
CA VAL A 799 28.67 -8.96 13.63
C VAL A 799 27.67 -9.86 12.90
N VAL A 800 27.58 -9.70 11.59
CA VAL A 800 26.71 -10.48 10.71
C VAL A 800 27.54 -11.57 10.02
N PRO A 801 27.29 -12.86 10.30
CA PRO A 801 27.97 -13.95 9.60
C PRO A 801 27.40 -14.14 8.18
N GLU A 802 28.19 -14.73 7.29
CA GLU A 802 27.85 -14.88 5.86
C GLU A 802 26.55 -15.64 5.62
N ASN A 803 26.31 -16.66 6.45
CA ASN A 803 25.11 -17.48 6.41
C ASN A 803 23.84 -16.73 6.87
N HIS A 804 23.97 -15.57 7.53
CA HIS A 804 22.84 -14.77 8.03
C HIS A 804 22.60 -13.50 7.23
N LEU A 805 23.20 -13.30 6.05
CA LEU A 805 22.93 -12.13 5.19
C LEU A 805 21.52 -12.09 4.56
N ASP A 806 20.62 -12.95 5.02
CA ASP A 806 19.26 -13.10 4.52
C ASP A 806 18.26 -12.39 5.45
N PHE A 807 17.27 -11.71 4.86
CA PHE A 807 16.24 -10.97 5.61
C PHE A 807 15.44 -11.84 6.58
N SER A 808 15.34 -13.14 6.34
CA SER A 808 14.65 -14.10 7.22
C SER A 808 15.12 -14.04 8.68
N TYR A 809 16.41 -13.83 8.92
CA TYR A 809 16.98 -13.74 10.27
C TYR A 809 16.70 -12.40 10.96
N TYR A 810 16.42 -11.36 10.18
CA TYR A 810 16.27 -9.98 10.67
C TYR A 810 14.84 -9.46 10.62
N LYS A 811 13.89 -10.26 10.12
CA LYS A 811 12.49 -9.85 9.89
C LYS A 811 11.77 -9.30 11.13
N ASP A 812 12.09 -9.82 12.31
CA ASP A 812 11.40 -9.48 13.57
C ASP A 812 12.00 -8.27 14.28
N ARG A 813 13.17 -7.80 13.81
CA ARG A 813 13.85 -6.65 14.39
C ARG A 813 13.14 -5.35 14.02
N ALA A 814 13.01 -4.44 14.97
CA ALA A 814 12.35 -3.15 14.78
C ALA A 814 12.88 -2.37 13.56
N ASP A 815 14.20 -2.38 13.33
CA ASP A 815 14.87 -1.63 12.27
C ASP A 815 14.45 -2.10 10.86
N PHE A 816 14.35 -3.41 10.64
CA PHE A 816 14.01 -4.00 9.35
C PHE A 816 12.49 -4.16 9.17
N ARG A 817 11.78 -4.52 10.23
CA ARG A 817 10.34 -4.78 10.22
C ARG A 817 9.52 -3.55 9.83
N ASP A 818 9.89 -2.37 10.34
CA ASP A 818 9.21 -1.10 10.07
C ASP A 818 9.41 -0.63 8.62
N GLU A 819 10.54 -0.96 8.02
CA GLU A 819 10.92 -0.51 6.69
C GLU A 819 10.31 -1.40 5.59
N PHE A 820 10.34 -2.72 5.79
CA PHE A 820 9.99 -3.74 4.79
C PHE A 820 8.66 -4.47 5.04
N GLY A 821 7.77 -3.89 5.87
CA GLY A 821 6.38 -4.34 5.94
C GLY A 821 6.18 -5.66 6.70
N GLY A 822 7.03 -5.99 7.67
CA GLY A 822 6.85 -7.17 8.53
C GLY A 822 5.61 -7.10 9.45
N GLY A 823 4.72 -6.12 9.24
CA GLY A 823 3.44 -5.98 9.91
C GLY A 823 2.25 -6.63 9.19
N ILE A 824 2.45 -7.33 8.06
CA ILE A 824 1.36 -8.09 7.41
C ILE A 824 0.78 -9.12 8.38
N TYR A 825 1.63 -9.80 9.14
CA TYR A 825 1.25 -10.93 10.01
C TYR A 825 0.88 -10.51 11.43
N GLY A 826 0.58 -9.22 11.61
CA GLY A 826 0.44 -8.59 12.91
C GLY A 826 1.79 -8.43 13.59
N ARG A 827 2.05 -7.27 14.20
CA ARG A 827 3.19 -7.17 15.09
C ARG A 827 2.86 -8.00 16.33
N PRO A 828 3.78 -8.82 16.86
CA PRO A 828 3.57 -9.47 18.16
C PRO A 828 3.24 -8.44 19.24
N GLU A 829 3.77 -7.22 19.12
CA GLU A 829 3.47 -6.11 20.02
C GLU A 829 2.10 -5.44 19.78
N ASP A 830 1.51 -5.56 18.58
CA ASP A 830 0.18 -5.04 18.26
C ASP A 830 -0.92 -6.04 18.67
N LEU A 831 -0.56 -7.30 18.88
CA LEU A 831 -1.45 -8.38 19.29
C LEU A 831 -1.39 -8.57 20.82
N MET A 832 -2.55 -8.63 21.45
CA MET A 832 -2.65 -9.15 22.81
C MET A 832 -2.51 -10.67 22.76
N THR A 833 -1.36 -11.19 23.18
CA THR A 833 -1.21 -12.62 23.51
C THR A 833 -0.75 -12.75 24.96
N GLU A 834 -1.31 -13.69 25.70
CA GLU A 834 -0.95 -13.96 27.10
C GLU A 834 0.50 -14.44 27.27
N ARG A 835 1.19 -14.81 26.17
CA ARG A 835 2.49 -15.50 26.16
C ARG A 835 3.60 -14.83 25.32
N SER A 836 3.47 -13.57 24.88
CA SER A 836 4.42 -12.96 23.91
C SER A 836 5.85 -12.67 24.42
N HIS A 837 6.24 -13.10 25.62
CA HIS A 837 7.60 -12.86 26.13
C HIS A 837 8.53 -14.07 26.08
N THR A 838 8.10 -15.21 25.56
CA THR A 838 9.07 -16.24 25.15
C THR A 838 9.59 -15.89 23.75
N PRO A 839 10.89 -15.54 23.57
CA PRO A 839 11.47 -15.59 22.24
C PRO A 839 11.28 -17.00 21.70
N ARG A 840 10.83 -17.13 20.46
CA ARG A 840 10.77 -18.43 19.78
C ARG A 840 12.22 -18.91 19.65
N SER A 841 12.64 -19.83 20.51
CA SER A 841 13.96 -20.46 20.42
C SER A 841 14.02 -21.25 19.12
N THR A 842 14.89 -20.84 18.21
CA THR A 842 15.28 -21.59 17.03
C THR A 842 16.16 -22.78 17.46
N MET A 843 15.56 -23.86 17.96
CA MET A 843 16.17 -25.19 18.02
C MET A 843 15.08 -26.26 17.89
N ARG A 844 15.38 -27.29 17.09
CA ARG A 844 14.57 -28.48 16.75
C ARG A 844 13.79 -29.06 17.95
N GLY A 845 12.55 -29.47 17.72
CA GLY A 845 11.78 -30.36 18.60
C GLY A 845 10.31 -30.43 18.19
N GLU A 846 9.84 -31.64 17.88
CA GLU A 846 8.54 -31.99 17.29
C GLU A 846 7.29 -31.35 17.93
N TRP A 847 6.28 -31.12 17.06
CA TRP A 847 4.88 -31.08 17.47
C TRP A 847 4.43 -32.48 17.91
N SER A 848 4.07 -32.62 19.18
CA SER A 848 3.16 -33.68 19.62
C SER A 848 1.71 -33.23 19.39
N PRO A 849 0.82 -34.13 18.93
CA PRO A 849 -0.53 -33.79 18.56
C PRO A 849 -1.39 -33.48 19.79
N SER A 850 -2.31 -32.55 19.60
CA SER A 850 -3.40 -32.21 20.50
C SER A 850 -4.04 -33.45 21.15
N SER A 851 -3.86 -33.60 22.46
CA SER A 851 -4.78 -34.40 23.29
C SER A 851 -5.99 -33.53 23.59
N SER A 852 -7.07 -33.80 22.86
CA SER A 852 -8.41 -33.32 23.15
C SER A 852 -8.92 -33.98 24.44
N ARG A 853 -9.00 -33.23 25.53
CA ARG A 853 -9.97 -33.53 26.59
C ARG A 853 -11.02 -32.43 26.60
N ALA A 854 -12.23 -32.83 26.22
CA ALA A 854 -13.44 -32.07 26.48
C ALA A 854 -13.57 -31.86 27.99
N SER A 855 -13.83 -30.63 28.41
CA SER A 855 -14.30 -30.34 29.76
C SER A 855 -15.65 -31.03 29.95
N SER A 856 -15.65 -32.11 30.74
CA SER A 856 -16.86 -32.68 31.31
C SER A 856 -17.52 -31.67 32.25
N PRO A 857 -18.86 -31.57 32.25
CA PRO A 857 -19.60 -30.59 33.04
C PRO A 857 -19.53 -30.97 34.52
N ALA A 858 -19.07 -30.05 35.37
CA ALA A 858 -19.18 -30.21 36.81
C ALA A 858 -20.65 -30.08 37.23
N PRO A 859 -21.17 -30.93 38.13
CA PRO A 859 -22.50 -30.76 38.71
C PRO A 859 -22.51 -29.52 39.62
N SER A 860 -23.45 -28.61 39.38
CA SER A 860 -23.74 -27.48 40.26
C SER A 860 -24.26 -28.00 41.60
N LEU A 861 -23.45 -27.87 42.66
CA LEU A 861 -23.92 -27.92 44.04
C LEU A 861 -24.94 -26.79 44.26
N PRO A 862 -26.07 -27.05 44.94
CA PRO A 862 -27.06 -26.02 45.21
C PRO A 862 -26.52 -24.99 46.20
N SER A 863 -26.59 -23.73 45.79
CA SER A 863 -26.27 -22.54 46.57
C SER A 863 -27.12 -22.47 47.84
N ILE A 864 -26.44 -22.38 48.97
CA ILE A 864 -26.96 -21.91 50.25
C ILE A 864 -27.50 -20.47 50.04
N PRO A 865 -28.74 -20.15 50.44
CA PRO A 865 -29.32 -18.83 50.23
C PRO A 865 -28.74 -17.77 51.18
N PRO A 866 -28.75 -16.49 50.79
CA PRO A 866 -28.08 -15.42 51.53
C PRO A 866 -28.87 -15.02 52.79
N LEU A 867 -28.14 -14.80 53.87
CA LEU A 867 -28.61 -14.19 55.11
C LEU A 867 -28.90 -12.69 54.83
N HIS A 868 -30.16 -12.30 54.70
CA HIS A 868 -30.58 -10.91 54.72
C HIS A 868 -31.23 -10.60 56.06
N THR A 869 -30.62 -9.68 56.80
CA THR A 869 -31.20 -9.02 57.97
C THR A 869 -32.23 -7.99 57.52
N HIS A 870 -33.51 -8.21 57.82
CA HIS A 870 -34.38 -7.07 58.14
C HIS A 870 -35.53 -7.45 59.07
N ASN A 871 -35.87 -6.46 59.90
CA ASN A 871 -36.83 -6.46 61.00
C ASN A 871 -38.18 -7.09 60.65
N GLY A 872 -38.78 -7.74 61.65
CA GLY A 872 -40.10 -8.34 61.52
C GLY A 872 -41.25 -7.33 61.51
N HIS A 873 -42.31 -7.68 60.80
CA HIS A 873 -43.70 -7.60 61.25
C HIS A 873 -44.58 -8.57 60.43
N GLU A 874 -45.22 -9.48 61.17
CA GLU A 874 -46.58 -10.06 61.03
C GLU A 874 -47.11 -10.78 59.76
N HIS A 875 -47.75 -11.92 60.07
CA HIS A 875 -48.99 -12.54 59.53
C HIS A 875 -48.99 -13.58 58.35
N SER A 876 -49.22 -14.84 58.75
CA SER A 876 -50.26 -15.83 58.34
C SER A 876 -50.35 -16.46 56.93
N ASP A 877 -50.19 -17.81 56.90
CA ASP A 877 -51.04 -18.86 56.29
C ASP A 877 -51.07 -19.14 54.74
N PRO A 878 -51.52 -20.36 54.29
CA PRO A 878 -50.75 -21.20 53.35
C PRO A 878 -51.54 -21.72 52.10
N THR A 879 -50.96 -22.72 51.38
CA THR A 879 -51.48 -23.54 50.24
C THR A 879 -51.24 -22.97 48.83
N GLY A 880 -50.97 -23.70 47.73
CA GLY A 880 -50.86 -25.12 47.36
C GLY A 880 -50.80 -25.25 45.80
N LEU A 881 -50.60 -26.48 45.27
CA LEU A 881 -50.68 -26.96 43.85
C LEU A 881 -49.38 -26.80 43.00
N VAL A 882 -48.57 -27.83 42.68
CA VAL A 882 -48.75 -29.11 41.94
C VAL A 882 -49.26 -28.92 40.50
N HIS A 883 -48.49 -29.32 39.47
CA HIS A 883 -48.69 -30.55 38.66
C HIS A 883 -47.73 -30.64 37.41
N PRO A 884 -47.80 -31.65 36.51
CA PRO A 884 -46.70 -32.59 36.23
C PRO A 884 -46.20 -32.57 34.78
N ALA A 885 -44.96 -32.98 34.56
CA ALA A 885 -44.58 -33.68 33.34
C ALA A 885 -43.29 -34.43 33.63
N PHE A 886 -43.03 -35.49 32.88
CA PHE A 886 -41.83 -36.33 32.95
C PHE A 886 -41.92 -37.50 33.95
N ARG A 887 -42.69 -38.51 33.53
CA ARG A 887 -42.44 -39.91 33.88
C ARG A 887 -41.62 -40.58 32.76
N VAL A 888 -40.55 -41.31 33.16
CA VAL A 888 -40.18 -42.74 32.88
C VAL A 888 -39.89 -43.11 31.39
N PRO A 889 -38.92 -44.02 31.02
CA PRO A 889 -38.55 -45.26 31.73
C PRO A 889 -37.07 -45.66 31.89
N LEU A 890 -36.91 -46.52 32.91
CA LEU A 890 -35.83 -47.49 33.17
C LEU A 890 -36.00 -48.77 32.34
N SER A 891 -34.91 -49.45 32.02
CA SER A 891 -34.68 -50.90 32.24
C SER A 891 -33.31 -51.30 31.65
N ARG A 892 -32.36 -51.87 32.43
CA ARG A 892 -32.20 -53.30 32.81
C ARG A 892 -31.46 -54.06 31.68
N GLY A 893 -30.40 -54.84 31.88
CA GLY A 893 -29.68 -55.32 33.06
C GLY A 893 -28.61 -56.34 32.61
N ASP A 894 -27.69 -56.63 33.53
CA ASP A 894 -26.97 -57.92 33.71
C ASP A 894 -25.79 -58.28 32.75
N SER A 895 -24.68 -58.88 33.19
CA SER A 895 -24.35 -59.58 34.46
C SER A 895 -22.83 -59.90 34.58
N GLY A 896 -22.28 -59.89 35.81
CA GLY A 896 -21.14 -60.70 36.31
C GLY A 896 -19.72 -60.22 35.95
N THR A 897 -18.71 -60.17 36.83
CA THR A 897 -18.36 -60.98 38.01
C THR A 897 -17.19 -60.36 38.82
N GLY A 898 -17.28 -60.39 40.17
CA GLY A 898 -16.19 -60.50 41.18
C GLY A 898 -15.06 -59.45 41.24
N ALA A 899 -14.46 -59.06 42.36
CA ALA A 899 -14.56 -59.38 43.79
C ALA A 899 -13.80 -58.28 44.58
N TYR A 900 -14.06 -58.22 45.89
CA TYR A 900 -13.54 -57.34 46.95
C TYR A 900 -12.01 -57.07 46.97
N SER A 901 -11.59 -55.84 47.33
CA SER A 901 -11.15 -55.49 48.70
C SER A 901 -10.69 -54.02 48.83
N THR A 902 -11.21 -53.35 49.86
CA THR A 902 -10.82 -52.05 50.42
C THR A 902 -9.55 -52.14 51.28
N THR A 903 -8.80 -51.03 51.39
CA THR A 903 -8.15 -50.43 52.60
C THR A 903 -7.15 -49.38 52.09
N ASP A 904 -7.39 -48.08 52.31
CA ASP A 904 -6.92 -47.28 53.46
C ASP A 904 -5.46 -47.56 53.86
N GLU A 905 -4.60 -46.53 53.77
CA GLU A 905 -3.96 -45.94 54.95
C GLU A 905 -3.16 -44.67 54.60
N ALA A 906 -3.31 -43.69 55.49
CA ALA A 906 -2.54 -42.46 55.57
C ALA A 906 -1.39 -42.61 56.59
N GLU A 907 -0.54 -41.58 56.63
CA GLU A 907 0.40 -41.21 57.70
C GLU A 907 1.83 -41.78 57.67
N SER A 908 2.81 -40.89 57.44
CA SER A 908 3.57 -40.23 58.53
C SER A 908 5.05 -39.97 58.24
N ARG A 909 5.48 -38.77 58.66
CA ARG A 909 6.81 -38.29 59.08
C ARG A 909 7.86 -38.01 57.99
N LEU A 910 8.33 -36.77 57.81
CA LEU A 910 9.04 -35.81 58.70
C LEU A 910 10.55 -36.08 58.86
N LEU A 911 11.32 -35.03 58.54
CA LEU A 911 12.70 -34.67 58.92
C LEU A 911 13.88 -35.23 58.10
N SER A 912 14.60 -34.35 57.39
CA SER A 912 15.82 -33.71 57.90
C SER A 912 16.61 -32.94 56.82
N HIS A 913 17.08 -31.75 57.19
CA HIS A 913 18.07 -30.93 56.48
C HIS A 913 19.49 -31.39 56.84
N ALA A 914 20.44 -31.33 55.90
CA ALA A 914 21.83 -30.90 56.15
C ALA A 914 22.60 -30.63 54.85
N GLN A 915 23.40 -29.56 54.85
CA GLN A 915 24.28 -29.07 53.79
C GLN A 915 25.72 -29.64 53.88
N ALA A 916 26.42 -29.55 52.74
CA ALA A 916 27.88 -29.35 52.53
C ALA A 916 28.82 -30.57 52.68
N PRO A 917 30.06 -30.57 52.11
CA PRO A 917 30.86 -29.41 51.64
C PRO A 917 31.58 -29.54 50.27
N GLY A 918 32.14 -28.41 49.82
CA GLY A 918 32.98 -28.29 48.62
C GLY A 918 34.48 -28.42 48.89
N GLN A 919 35.25 -28.53 47.80
CA GLN A 919 36.71 -28.48 47.80
C GLN A 919 37.19 -27.73 46.54
N MET A 920 38.11 -26.78 46.75
CA MET A 920 38.73 -25.92 45.73
C MET A 920 39.95 -26.57 45.07
N ASP A 921 40.29 -26.18 43.83
CA ASP A 921 41.67 -25.88 43.42
C ASP A 921 41.77 -25.08 42.09
N ILE A 922 42.17 -23.81 42.21
CA ILE A 922 43.32 -23.07 41.61
C ILE A 922 43.66 -23.16 40.09
N THR A 923 43.29 -22.07 39.38
CA THR A 923 44.00 -21.21 38.37
C THR A 923 44.49 -21.65 36.96
N ASN A 924 43.88 -20.98 35.95
CA ASN A 924 44.44 -20.18 34.80
C ASN A 924 44.95 -20.83 33.47
N PRO A 925 45.05 -20.06 32.35
CA PRO A 925 44.02 -20.08 31.30
C PRO A 925 44.59 -20.10 29.86
N LEU A 926 44.65 -21.24 29.15
CA LEU A 926 45.07 -21.23 27.75
C LEU A 926 44.36 -22.33 26.95
N GLY A 927 43.73 -21.94 25.84
CA GLY A 927 43.34 -22.85 24.75
C GLY A 927 41.92 -23.40 24.81
N ARG A 928 40.93 -22.64 24.32
CA ARG A 928 39.59 -23.19 24.02
C ARG A 928 39.04 -22.77 22.66
N TRP A 929 39.84 -22.97 21.62
CA TRP A 929 39.38 -23.05 20.24
C TRP A 929 40.18 -24.10 19.50
N ARG A 930 39.85 -25.38 19.69
CA ARG A 930 40.07 -26.42 18.67
C ARG A 930 38.95 -27.44 18.70
N THR A 931 38.44 -27.67 17.51
CA THR A 931 37.47 -28.67 17.08
C THR A 931 38.08 -30.07 17.10
N GLY A 932 37.34 -31.06 17.58
CA GLY A 932 37.64 -32.47 17.43
C GLY A 932 36.38 -33.29 17.70
N GLY A 933 35.89 -34.00 16.68
CA GLY A 933 34.67 -34.80 16.72
C GLY A 933 34.92 -36.29 17.00
N TYR A 934 33.82 -37.00 17.26
CA TYR A 934 33.52 -38.44 17.20
C TYR A 934 31.99 -38.51 17.37
N GLY A 935 31.14 -39.30 16.72
CA GLY A 935 31.14 -40.39 15.74
C GLY A 935 29.64 -40.72 15.42
N PRO A 936 29.32 -41.75 14.60
CA PRO A 936 28.27 -41.65 13.57
C PRO A 936 26.96 -42.39 13.88
N VAL A 937 25.82 -41.87 13.39
CA VAL A 937 24.66 -42.69 12.96
C VAL A 937 23.95 -41.95 11.81
N GLY A 938 23.74 -42.66 10.70
CA GLY A 938 23.33 -42.08 9.42
C GLY A 938 21.84 -41.79 9.29
N GLN A 939 21.55 -40.72 8.54
CA GLN A 939 20.32 -40.59 7.76
C GLN A 939 20.58 -39.60 6.62
N ASP A 940 20.20 -40.01 5.41
CA ASP A 940 20.52 -39.36 4.14
C ASP A 940 19.91 -37.95 4.03
N ASP A 941 20.76 -36.93 3.92
CA ASP A 941 20.42 -35.59 3.45
C ASP A 941 21.30 -35.26 2.23
N GLU A 942 20.67 -35.08 1.07
CA GLU A 942 21.35 -34.57 -0.14
C GLU A 942 21.97 -33.18 0.09
N PRO A 943 23.16 -32.88 -0.45
CA PRO A 943 23.79 -31.60 -0.24
C PRO A 943 23.06 -30.49 -1.02
N SER A 944 22.58 -29.49 -0.29
CA SER A 944 22.13 -28.23 -0.88
C SER A 944 23.33 -27.48 -1.46
N TYR A 945 23.50 -27.54 -2.78
CA TYR A 945 24.47 -26.72 -3.50
C TYR A 945 24.21 -25.23 -3.24
N THR A 946 25.20 -24.55 -2.64
CA THR A 946 25.23 -23.09 -2.60
C THR A 946 25.82 -22.55 -3.90
N SER A 947 25.24 -21.47 -4.44
CA SER A 947 25.58 -20.86 -5.73
C SER A 947 26.96 -20.19 -5.81
N TYR A 948 27.86 -20.46 -4.87
CA TYR A 948 29.18 -19.85 -4.76
C TYR A 948 30.33 -20.76 -5.21
N ASP A 949 30.09 -22.06 -5.41
CA ASP A 949 31.15 -23.00 -5.77
C ASP A 949 31.54 -22.96 -7.26
N ALA A 950 30.69 -22.42 -8.13
CA ALA A 950 30.97 -22.34 -9.57
C ALA A 950 32.05 -21.30 -9.96
N TYR A 951 32.48 -20.43 -9.03
CA TYR A 951 33.43 -19.34 -9.31
C TYR A 951 34.82 -19.55 -8.70
N ARG A 952 35.09 -20.71 -8.10
CA ARG A 952 36.45 -21.10 -7.69
C ARG A 952 37.13 -21.84 -8.83
N SER A 953 37.73 -21.09 -9.76
CA SER A 953 38.65 -21.66 -10.74
C SER A 953 39.90 -22.19 -10.06
N GLN A 954 40.33 -23.38 -10.51
CA GLN A 954 41.55 -24.08 -10.12
C GLN A 954 42.81 -23.20 -10.28
N ARG A 955 43.72 -23.32 -9.31
CA ARG A 955 45.16 -23.11 -9.51
C ARG A 955 45.79 -24.49 -9.64
#